data_AF-A0A9X1PEC5-F1
#
_entry.id   AF-A0A9X1PEC5-F1
#
_cell.length_a   1.000
_cell.length_b   1.000
_cell.length_c   1.000
_cell.angle_alpha   90.00
_cell.angle_beta   90.00
_cell.angle_gamma   90.00
#
_symmetry.space_group_name_H-M   'P 1'
#
loop_
_entity.id
_entity.type
_entity.pdbx_description
1 polymer ?
#
loop_
_entity_poly.entity_id
_entity_poly.type
_entity_poly.pdbx_seq_one_letter_code
_entity_poly.pdbx_strand_id
1 'polypeptide(L)'
;MRIDGNTIKLLRIPFSFFLMPLFLFAYSQADTVVHRQALFAFLIIHLLIYPASNGYNSYVDRDEDSIGGLEKPPMPTVSLFYLTIFLDFTAIVLAMLFVNTLFAGCLLFYIAASRAYSSRQIRLKKYPVAGFLVVVIFQGAFTYYMSIAGVSGNALVLNEEHIYVLLGCSFQIAGAYPLTQIYQHKQDLKDGVVTLSYKLGYIGTFLFTALMFLLCNVFYYLYFTSNDLGMVFYIIQVFFAPIVLYFSYWFYKVWKDRSEANFRNTMRMNWIAAICMNSCFIVLIIINRIPLSYISAIETAVPEYCYSQEALASFYLKSTDDLTNKRKIKIVAGKTGIDNRYSVIADFDKSPEDYEFFNKTATLLPEPTLSKRMQIYQRHATKLSRSAIEKIKGFEQIKNTLTHLITVTCTGLFAPGLDVELMRELDLNPTIQRSSVNFMGCNAAIIALKNADAICKSQPGAKVLVVCTELCTIHFQKRYNDDYLLSNLIFGDGSAAVLVTAEPEQHYLQAVEIDTFNSLILHNGYSDMAWQLSETGFIMNLSSYVPDLIRKNIKPMMSKIGLAAEDFKHWAVHPGGKRIVDDFAAALELDKCHLAPTYQVLKNYGNMSSPTVLFVLKEVLEKAKPENAGNRIFTAAFGPGLSIETMQLHYV
;
A
#
# COMPACT_ATOMS: atom_id res chain seq x y z
N MET A 1 -20.35 40.12 28.16
CA MET A 1 -19.04 40.05 28.87
C MET A 1 -17.98 40.57 27.91
N ARG A 2 -17.23 41.64 28.24
CA ARG A 2 -16.20 42.19 27.33
C ARG A 2 -14.93 41.36 27.53
N ILE A 3 -14.55 40.57 26.52
CA ILE A 3 -13.28 39.81 26.54
C ILE A 3 -12.17 40.78 26.17
N ASP A 4 -11.28 41.07 27.12
CA ASP A 4 -10.11 41.93 26.88
C ASP A 4 -8.92 41.13 26.34
N GLY A 5 -7.92 41.83 25.79
CA GLY A 5 -6.72 41.20 25.24
C GLY A 5 -5.88 40.45 26.28
N ASN A 6 -5.96 40.81 27.56
CA ASN A 6 -5.24 40.12 28.63
C ASN A 6 -5.85 38.75 28.93
N THR A 7 -7.18 38.66 28.88
CA THR A 7 -7.94 37.41 28.99
C THR A 7 -7.53 36.43 27.88
N ILE A 8 -7.40 36.90 26.64
CA ILE A 8 -6.96 36.07 25.51
C ILE A 8 -5.50 35.62 25.69
N LYS A 9 -4.60 36.49 26.18
CA LYS A 9 -3.20 36.11 26.45
C LYS A 9 -3.10 34.95 27.44
N LEU A 10 -3.92 34.94 28.49
CA LEU A 10 -3.91 33.90 29.53
C LEU A 10 -4.43 32.53 29.07
N LEU A 11 -5.18 32.48 27.96
CA LEU A 11 -5.50 31.21 27.30
C LEU A 11 -4.27 30.54 26.69
N ARG A 12 -3.19 31.29 26.43
CA ARG A 12 -1.92 30.77 25.92
C ARG A 12 -2.11 29.90 24.68
N ILE A 13 -2.91 30.35 23.71
CA ILE A 13 -3.19 29.60 22.48
C ILE A 13 -1.91 29.12 21.77
N PRO A 14 -0.82 29.93 21.63
CA PRO A 14 0.42 29.45 21.01
C PRO A 14 1.08 28.27 21.75
N PHE A 15 0.81 28.09 23.05
CA PHE A 15 1.33 26.97 23.85
C PHE A 15 0.82 25.61 23.33
N SER A 16 -0.30 25.62 22.60
CA SER A 16 -0.86 24.44 21.94
C SER A 16 0.13 23.80 20.96
N PHE A 17 1.04 24.57 20.36
CA PHE A 17 2.10 24.05 19.50
C PHE A 17 3.03 23.05 20.24
N PHE A 18 3.25 23.24 21.55
CA PHE A 18 4.05 22.33 22.38
C PHE A 18 3.30 21.04 22.75
N LEU A 19 1.97 21.05 22.66
CA LEU A 19 1.09 19.92 23.03
C LEU A 19 0.61 19.12 21.80
N MET A 20 0.84 19.67 20.59
CA MET A 20 0.52 19.05 19.31
C MET A 20 1.17 17.69 19.01
N PRO A 21 2.41 17.38 19.48
CA PRO A 21 3.11 16.16 19.07
C PRO A 21 2.32 14.87 19.30
N LEU A 22 1.65 14.70 20.45
CA LEU A 22 0.91 13.46 20.74
C LEU A 22 -0.29 13.25 19.83
N PHE A 23 -0.97 14.33 19.42
CA PHE A 23 -2.07 14.23 18.46
C PHE A 23 -1.55 13.85 17.07
N LEU A 24 -0.48 14.48 16.61
CA LEU A 24 0.14 14.14 15.31
C LEU A 24 0.68 12.71 15.33
N PHE A 25 1.24 12.27 16.45
CA PHE A 25 1.69 10.90 16.61
C PHE A 25 0.51 9.94 16.50
N ALA A 26 -0.57 10.15 17.27
CA ALA A 26 -1.80 9.35 17.13
C ALA A 26 -2.34 9.34 15.69
N TYR A 27 -2.38 10.49 15.01
CA TYR A 27 -2.83 10.57 13.62
C TYR A 27 -1.94 9.75 12.66
N SER A 28 -0.61 9.78 12.86
CA SER A 28 0.32 8.99 12.05
C SER A 28 0.21 7.49 12.26
N GLN A 29 -0.20 7.05 13.46
CA GLN A 29 -0.28 5.64 13.84
C GLN A 29 -1.69 5.05 13.71
N ALA A 30 -2.72 5.85 13.43
CA ALA A 30 -4.07 5.33 13.29
C ALA A 30 -4.20 4.45 12.03
N ASP A 31 -4.68 3.21 12.16
CA ASP A 31 -4.91 2.33 11.00
C ASP A 31 -5.86 3.00 10.00
N THR A 32 -7.02 3.44 10.50
CA THR A 32 -8.05 4.15 9.73
C THR A 32 -8.16 5.60 10.16
N VAL A 33 -8.33 6.53 9.21
CA VAL A 33 -8.50 7.95 9.50
C VAL A 33 -9.79 8.48 8.89
N VAL A 34 -10.66 9.05 9.75
CA VAL A 34 -11.82 9.82 9.31
C VAL A 34 -11.43 11.30 9.28
N HIS A 35 -10.91 11.78 8.15
CA HIS A 35 -10.28 13.11 8.03
C HIS A 35 -11.13 14.27 8.58
N ARG A 36 -12.44 14.23 8.35
CA ARG A 36 -13.37 15.24 8.88
C ARG A 36 -13.37 15.23 10.41
N GLN A 37 -13.51 14.05 11.03
CA GLN A 37 -13.51 13.91 12.49
C GLN A 37 -12.15 14.33 13.06
N ALA A 38 -11.05 13.89 12.44
CA ALA A 38 -9.70 14.24 12.85
C ALA A 38 -9.46 15.76 12.85
N LEU A 39 -9.94 16.48 11.83
CA LEU A 39 -9.85 17.95 11.78
C LEU A 39 -10.60 18.60 12.96
N PHE A 40 -11.84 18.18 13.22
CA PHE A 40 -12.60 18.71 14.35
C PHE A 40 -11.98 18.34 15.69
N ALA A 41 -11.52 17.11 15.87
CA ALA A 41 -10.81 16.66 17.07
C ALA A 41 -9.55 17.51 17.32
N PHE A 42 -8.76 17.78 16.27
CA PHE A 42 -7.60 18.66 16.32
C PHE A 42 -7.98 20.06 16.79
N LEU A 43 -8.95 20.70 16.14
CA LEU A 43 -9.39 22.06 16.48
C LEU A 43 -9.95 22.14 17.90
N ILE A 44 -10.73 21.15 18.33
CA ILE A 44 -11.31 21.10 19.68
C ILE A 44 -10.22 20.99 20.74
N ILE A 45 -9.28 20.06 20.59
CA ILE A 45 -8.19 19.87 21.56
C ILE A 45 -7.33 21.14 21.63
N HIS A 46 -6.90 21.66 20.47
CA HIS A 46 -5.84 22.65 20.40
C HIS A 46 -6.31 24.09 20.53
N LEU A 47 -7.56 24.40 20.15
CA LEU A 47 -8.11 25.77 20.20
C LEU A 47 -9.14 25.96 21.32
N LEU A 48 -9.69 24.88 21.90
CA LEU A 48 -10.68 24.98 22.98
C LEU A 48 -10.15 24.38 24.29
N ILE A 49 -9.84 23.08 24.33
CA ILE A 49 -9.54 22.37 25.59
C ILE A 49 -8.21 22.81 26.20
N TYR A 50 -7.10 22.77 25.46
CA TYR A 50 -5.82 23.22 26.00
C TYR A 50 -5.85 24.70 26.40
N PRO A 51 -6.40 25.62 25.59
CA PRO A 51 -6.58 27.01 25.99
C PRO A 51 -7.45 27.19 27.24
N ALA A 52 -8.56 26.46 27.37
CA ALA A 52 -9.43 26.50 28.54
C ALA A 52 -8.73 25.99 29.80
N SER A 53 -7.99 24.88 29.69
CA SER A 53 -7.16 24.33 30.78
C SER A 53 -6.11 25.34 31.25
N ASN A 54 -5.38 25.94 30.30
CA ASN A 54 -4.37 26.97 30.58
C ASN A 54 -4.95 28.22 31.24
N GLY A 55 -6.09 28.70 30.74
CA GLY A 55 -6.77 29.88 31.29
C GLY A 55 -7.34 29.62 32.68
N TYR A 56 -7.89 28.43 32.94
CA TYR A 56 -8.37 28.07 34.27
C TYR A 56 -7.22 27.98 35.27
N ASN A 57 -6.13 27.33 34.89
CA ASN A 57 -4.93 27.27 35.71
C ASN A 57 -4.46 28.68 36.09
N SER A 58 -4.34 29.59 35.12
CA SER A 58 -3.97 30.99 35.38
C SER A 58 -4.99 31.73 36.26
N TYR A 59 -6.30 31.49 36.08
CA TYR A 59 -7.33 32.09 36.92
C TYR A 59 -7.23 31.67 38.39
N VAL A 60 -6.95 30.38 38.64
CA VAL A 60 -6.90 29.82 39.99
C VAL A 60 -5.60 30.18 40.71
N ASP A 61 -4.47 30.13 40.01
CA ASP A 61 -3.15 30.34 40.58
C ASP A 61 -2.81 31.83 40.72
N ARG A 62 -3.29 32.67 39.79
CA ARG A 62 -3.05 34.13 39.78
C ARG A 62 -1.55 34.46 39.83
N ASP A 63 -0.78 33.76 39.02
CA ASP A 63 0.68 33.87 38.93
C ASP A 63 1.14 35.29 38.59
N GLU A 64 2.12 35.80 39.32
CA GLU A 64 2.78 37.10 39.06
C GLU A 64 4.16 36.94 38.39
N ASP A 65 4.80 35.79 38.58
CA ASP A 65 6.06 35.40 37.96
C ASP A 65 5.81 34.61 36.64
N SER A 66 6.87 34.34 35.88
CA SER A 66 6.77 33.68 34.57
C SER A 66 6.03 32.34 34.64
N ILE A 67 5.18 32.09 33.64
CA ILE A 67 4.45 30.82 33.44
C ILE A 67 4.68 30.30 32.02
N GLY A 68 4.39 29.02 31.76
CA GLY A 68 4.57 28.42 30.45
C GLY A 68 4.03 29.30 29.31
N GLY A 69 4.92 29.76 28.43
CA GLY A 69 4.61 30.64 27.29
C GLY A 69 4.54 32.14 27.57
N LEU A 70 4.54 32.61 28.82
CA LEU A 70 4.46 34.02 29.20
C LEU A 70 5.48 34.37 30.29
N GLU A 71 6.48 35.21 29.96
CA GLU A 71 7.50 35.65 30.94
C GLU A 71 6.92 36.60 32.01
N LYS A 72 5.87 37.36 31.66
CA LYS A 72 5.15 38.27 32.55
C LYS A 72 3.64 38.14 32.31
N PRO A 73 2.94 37.22 32.99
CA PRO A 73 1.51 37.03 32.78
C PRO A 73 0.70 38.24 33.32
N PRO A 74 -0.38 38.66 32.63
CA PRO A 74 -1.31 39.64 33.19
C PRO A 74 -2.17 39.00 34.29
N MET A 75 -2.70 39.81 35.21
CA MET A 75 -3.59 39.28 36.26
C MET A 75 -4.93 38.80 35.68
N PRO A 76 -5.42 37.62 36.09
CA PRO A 76 -6.66 37.05 35.58
C PRO A 76 -7.89 37.81 36.09
N THR A 77 -8.92 37.87 35.25
CA THR A 77 -10.23 38.45 35.58
C THR A 77 -11.27 37.34 35.71
N VAL A 78 -12.43 37.64 36.32
CA VAL A 78 -13.57 36.71 36.37
C VAL A 78 -14.07 36.34 34.97
N SER A 79 -13.89 37.23 33.99
CA SER A 79 -14.18 36.94 32.58
C SER A 79 -13.40 35.74 32.05
N LEU A 80 -12.15 35.54 32.49
CA LEU A 80 -11.35 34.37 32.09
C LEU A 80 -11.99 33.07 32.55
N PHE A 81 -12.48 33.01 33.79
CA PHE A 81 -13.14 31.83 34.32
C PHE A 81 -14.35 31.41 33.49
N TYR A 82 -15.29 32.34 33.24
CA TYR A 82 -16.47 32.06 32.42
C TYR A 82 -16.11 31.71 30.97
N LEU A 83 -15.08 32.34 30.41
CA LEU A 83 -14.58 31.98 29.08
C LEU A 83 -14.07 30.53 29.05
N THR A 84 -13.36 30.08 30.08
CA THR A 84 -12.87 28.68 30.13
C THR A 84 -14.02 27.68 30.21
N ILE A 85 -15.11 27.99 30.92
CA ILE A 85 -16.31 27.14 30.97
C ILE A 85 -17.01 27.12 29.60
N PHE A 86 -17.13 28.28 28.96
CA PHE A 86 -17.71 28.39 27.63
C PHE A 86 -16.94 27.56 26.59
N LEU A 87 -15.60 27.61 26.63
CA LEU A 87 -14.75 26.82 25.74
C LEU A 87 -14.91 25.30 26.00
N ASP A 88 -14.93 24.87 27.25
CA ASP A 88 -15.18 23.46 27.61
C ASP A 88 -16.56 22.98 27.12
N PHE A 89 -17.61 23.75 27.37
CA PHE A 89 -18.96 23.42 26.91
C PHE A 89 -19.03 23.33 25.38
N THR A 90 -18.44 24.30 24.69
CA THR A 90 -18.36 24.33 23.22
C THR A 90 -17.60 23.13 22.69
N ALA A 91 -16.49 22.75 23.32
CA ALA A 91 -15.68 21.59 22.94
C ALA A 91 -16.50 20.29 23.01
N ILE A 92 -17.26 20.07 24.08
CA ILE A 92 -18.09 18.88 24.24
C ILE A 92 -19.22 18.83 23.21
N VAL A 93 -19.91 19.96 22.99
CA VAL A 93 -20.98 20.04 21.97
C VAL A 93 -20.43 19.76 20.57
N LEU A 94 -19.32 20.39 20.18
CA LEU A 94 -18.71 20.16 18.88
C LEU A 94 -18.19 18.73 18.73
N ALA A 95 -17.66 18.13 19.79
CA ALA A 95 -17.22 16.74 19.78
C ALA A 95 -18.38 15.77 19.51
N MET A 96 -19.54 15.98 20.16
CA MET A 96 -20.73 15.15 19.94
C MET A 96 -21.32 15.34 18.53
N LEU A 97 -21.25 16.55 17.97
CA LEU A 97 -21.84 16.87 16.66
C LEU A 97 -20.95 16.46 15.47
N PHE A 98 -19.63 16.58 15.61
CA PHE A 98 -18.70 16.50 14.47
C PHE A 98 -17.60 15.46 14.60
N VAL A 99 -17.44 14.82 15.77
CA VAL A 99 -16.43 13.78 16.00
C VAL A 99 -17.12 12.44 16.31
N ASN A 100 -17.31 12.09 17.59
CA ASN A 100 -18.08 10.93 18.05
C ASN A 100 -18.27 10.99 19.58
N THR A 101 -19.15 10.12 20.11
CA THR A 101 -19.51 10.06 21.53
C THR A 101 -18.37 9.59 22.43
N LEU A 102 -17.52 8.68 21.95
CA LEU A 102 -16.36 8.19 22.70
C LEU A 102 -15.36 9.31 22.97
N PHE A 103 -15.02 10.07 21.92
CA PHE A 103 -14.16 11.24 22.01
C PHE A 103 -14.73 12.29 22.96
N ALA A 104 -16.02 12.62 22.85
CA ALA A 104 -16.69 13.55 23.76
C ALA A 104 -16.63 13.07 25.22
N GLY A 105 -16.83 11.77 25.47
CA GLY A 105 -16.66 11.17 26.79
C GLY A 105 -15.23 11.32 27.32
N CYS A 106 -14.23 11.08 26.47
CA CYS A 106 -12.82 11.27 26.83
C CYS A 106 -12.51 12.71 27.21
N LEU A 107 -13.04 13.70 26.46
CA LEU A 107 -12.87 15.11 26.79
C LEU A 107 -13.45 15.47 28.16
N LEU A 108 -14.61 14.91 28.53
CA LEU A 108 -15.20 15.14 29.86
C LEU A 108 -14.27 14.65 30.98
N PHE A 109 -13.69 13.45 30.83
CA PHE A 109 -12.72 12.93 31.79
C PHE A 109 -11.44 13.77 31.84
N TYR A 110 -10.93 14.19 30.68
CA TYR A 110 -9.76 15.08 30.60
C TYR A 110 -10.01 16.41 31.30
N ILE A 111 -11.15 17.05 31.02
CA ILE A 111 -11.56 18.31 31.67
C ILE A 111 -11.64 18.11 33.18
N ALA A 112 -12.33 17.06 33.65
CA ALA A 112 -12.46 16.79 35.08
C ALA A 112 -11.10 16.62 35.76
N ALA A 113 -10.17 15.87 35.16
CA ALA A 113 -8.82 15.70 35.67
C ALA A 113 -8.04 17.03 35.69
N SER A 114 -8.10 17.82 34.61
CA SER A 114 -7.46 19.14 34.53
C SER A 114 -8.01 20.12 35.60
N ARG A 115 -9.33 20.14 35.82
CA ARG A 115 -9.97 20.98 36.85
C ARG A 115 -9.59 20.53 38.26
N ALA A 116 -9.62 19.22 38.54
CA ALA A 116 -9.20 18.67 39.83
C ALA A 116 -7.73 18.96 40.13
N TYR A 117 -6.89 18.97 39.09
CA TYR A 117 -5.48 19.27 39.20
C TYR A 117 -5.22 20.71 39.67
N SER A 118 -5.96 21.70 39.14
CA SER A 118 -5.76 23.13 39.45
C SER A 118 -6.65 23.68 40.57
N SER A 119 -7.86 23.15 40.77
CA SER A 119 -8.87 23.65 41.72
C SER A 119 -8.33 23.86 43.13
N ARG A 120 -8.79 24.90 43.85
CA ARG A 120 -8.44 25.14 45.26
C ARG A 120 -9.02 24.09 46.22
N GLN A 121 -10.06 23.37 45.84
CA GLN A 121 -10.71 22.36 46.68
C GLN A 121 -9.96 21.01 46.67
N ILE A 122 -9.52 20.56 45.49
CA ILE A 122 -8.83 19.27 45.32
C ILE A 122 -7.31 19.49 45.23
N ARG A 123 -6.87 20.37 44.32
CA ARG A 123 -5.49 20.82 44.11
C ARG A 123 -4.47 19.68 44.01
N LEU A 124 -4.68 18.70 43.12
CA LEU A 124 -3.82 17.50 43.01
C LEU A 124 -2.34 17.85 42.82
N LYS A 125 -2.06 18.98 42.14
CA LYS A 125 -0.69 19.47 41.93
C LYS A 125 0.12 19.69 43.22
N LYS A 126 -0.56 19.88 44.36
CA LYS A 126 0.08 19.99 45.68
C LYS A 126 0.86 18.72 46.06
N TYR A 127 0.43 17.56 45.55
CA TYR A 127 1.03 16.27 45.85
C TYR A 127 2.03 15.90 44.76
N PRO A 128 3.34 15.83 45.06
CA PRO A 128 4.39 15.70 44.05
C PRO A 128 4.28 14.41 43.23
N VAL A 129 3.88 13.29 43.84
CA VAL A 129 3.75 11.99 43.15
C VAL A 129 2.37 11.84 42.51
N ALA A 130 1.30 12.07 43.27
CA ALA A 130 -0.06 11.90 42.75
C ALA A 130 -0.37 12.90 41.62
N GLY A 131 0.03 14.18 41.78
CA GLY A 131 -0.12 15.19 40.73
C GLY A 131 0.71 14.87 39.49
N PHE A 132 1.93 14.35 39.66
CA PHE A 132 2.76 13.86 38.56
C PHE A 132 2.11 12.70 37.80
N LEU A 133 1.63 11.67 38.51
CA LEU A 133 0.98 10.51 37.88
C LEU A 133 -0.28 10.91 37.10
N VAL A 134 -1.09 11.82 37.65
CA VAL A 134 -2.27 12.35 36.95
C VAL A 134 -1.88 13.01 35.64
N VAL A 135 -0.82 13.83 35.64
CA VAL A 135 -0.33 14.48 34.41
C VAL A 135 0.22 13.44 33.42
N VAL A 136 1.04 12.49 33.88
CA VAL A 136 1.61 11.45 33.03
C VAL A 136 0.53 10.61 32.34
N ILE A 137 -0.53 10.24 33.07
CA ILE A 137 -1.64 9.46 32.52
C ILE A 137 -2.49 10.32 31.59
N PHE A 138 -2.99 11.46 32.08
CA PHE A 138 -3.99 12.24 31.34
C PHE A 138 -3.40 13.05 30.19
N GLN A 139 -2.15 13.51 30.29
CA GLN A 139 -1.47 14.21 29.20
C GLN A 139 -0.67 13.26 28.30
N GLY A 140 -0.33 12.05 28.75
CA GLY A 140 0.38 11.02 27.98
C GLY A 140 -0.56 10.00 27.33
N ALA A 141 -0.64 8.80 27.90
CA ALA A 141 -1.43 7.68 27.37
C ALA A 141 -2.88 8.07 27.04
N PHE A 142 -3.57 8.79 27.94
CA PHE A 142 -4.96 9.15 27.73
C PHE A 142 -5.14 10.15 26.59
N THR A 143 -4.24 11.13 26.45
CA THR A 143 -4.26 12.06 25.29
C THR A 143 -4.07 11.30 23.99
N TYR A 144 -3.14 10.34 23.95
CA TYR A 144 -2.92 9.51 22.77
C TYR A 144 -4.19 8.70 22.44
N TYR A 145 -4.77 8.00 23.43
CA TYR A 145 -6.02 7.25 23.28
C TYR A 145 -7.18 8.13 22.80
N MET A 146 -7.37 9.29 23.44
CA MET A 146 -8.39 10.26 23.07
C MET A 146 -8.17 10.77 21.64
N SER A 147 -6.92 11.01 21.25
CA SER A 147 -6.59 11.44 19.89
C SER A 147 -6.90 10.35 18.87
N ILE A 148 -6.56 9.07 19.14
CA ILE A 148 -6.97 7.95 18.29
C ILE A 148 -8.48 7.88 18.16
N ALA A 149 -9.23 7.95 19.27
CA ALA A 149 -10.69 7.93 19.25
C ALA A 149 -11.29 9.06 18.40
N GLY A 150 -10.67 10.24 18.41
CA GLY A 150 -11.08 11.39 17.58
C GLY A 150 -10.68 11.27 16.10
N VAL A 151 -9.63 10.50 15.79
CA VAL A 151 -9.10 10.34 14.43
C VAL A 151 -9.74 9.16 13.70
N SER A 152 -9.87 8.01 14.36
CA SER A 152 -10.35 6.75 13.75
C SER A 152 -11.86 6.55 13.88
N GLY A 153 -12.52 7.24 14.82
CA GLY A 153 -13.92 7.04 15.13
C GLY A 153 -14.21 5.83 16.03
N ASN A 154 -13.19 5.05 16.40
CA ASN A 154 -13.31 3.81 17.16
C ASN A 154 -12.44 3.83 18.42
N ALA A 155 -12.76 2.95 19.39
CA ALA A 155 -11.91 2.73 20.54
C ALA A 155 -10.61 2.02 20.13
N LEU A 156 -9.49 2.43 20.73
CA LEU A 156 -8.23 1.71 20.59
C LEU A 156 -8.38 0.33 21.24
N VAL A 157 -8.18 -0.73 20.45
CA VAL A 157 -8.19 -2.11 20.94
C VAL A 157 -6.89 -2.36 21.70
N LEU A 158 -6.97 -2.75 22.98
CA LEU A 158 -5.76 -2.97 23.78
C LEU A 158 -5.13 -4.33 23.42
N ASN A 159 -4.05 -4.28 22.64
CA ASN A 159 -3.12 -5.39 22.40
C ASN A 159 -1.74 -5.02 22.99
N GLU A 160 -0.77 -5.93 22.86
CA GLU A 160 0.59 -5.74 23.39
C GLU A 160 1.28 -4.50 22.78
N GLU A 161 1.18 -4.33 21.46
CA GLU A 161 1.75 -3.19 20.72
C GLU A 161 1.17 -1.85 21.20
N HIS A 162 -0.15 -1.76 21.36
CA HIS A 162 -0.83 -0.56 21.83
C HIS A 162 -0.50 -0.25 23.30
N ILE A 163 -0.19 -1.26 24.12
CA ILE A 163 0.32 -1.02 25.47
C ILE A 163 1.70 -0.34 25.41
N TYR A 164 2.59 -0.78 24.50
CA TYR A 164 3.90 -0.16 24.33
C TYR A 164 3.80 1.31 23.93
N VAL A 165 2.95 1.66 22.95
CA VAL A 165 2.82 3.07 22.54
C VAL A 165 2.22 3.94 23.65
N LEU A 166 1.21 3.45 24.39
CA LEU A 166 0.62 4.17 25.52
C LEU A 166 1.64 4.43 26.64
N LEU A 167 2.46 3.44 26.96
CA LEU A 167 3.56 3.58 27.92
C LEU A 167 4.62 4.56 27.41
N GLY A 168 5.01 4.46 26.14
CA GLY A 168 5.94 5.39 25.50
C GLY A 168 5.48 6.84 25.60
N CYS A 169 4.22 7.14 25.23
CA CYS A 169 3.63 8.47 25.35
C CYS A 169 3.58 8.96 26.81
N SER A 170 3.31 8.07 27.76
CA SER A 170 3.33 8.40 29.19
C SER A 170 4.73 8.77 29.66
N PHE A 171 5.75 7.98 29.31
CA PHE A 171 7.14 8.27 29.67
C PHE A 171 7.69 9.53 29.00
N GLN A 172 7.23 9.83 27.78
CA GLN A 172 7.55 11.10 27.12
C GLN A 172 7.08 12.30 27.94
N ILE A 173 5.85 12.28 28.44
CA ILE A 173 5.31 13.31 29.33
C ILE A 173 6.00 13.28 30.70
N ALA A 174 6.28 12.09 31.24
CA ALA A 174 7.00 11.92 32.50
C ALA A 174 8.38 12.59 32.49
N GLY A 175 9.08 12.57 31.36
CA GLY A 175 10.35 13.28 31.18
C GLY A 175 10.17 14.78 31.04
N ALA A 176 9.23 15.22 30.19
CA ALA A 176 9.04 16.64 29.88
C ALA A 176 8.47 17.44 31.06
N TYR A 177 7.49 16.89 31.77
CA TYR A 177 6.67 17.65 32.71
C TYR A 177 7.47 18.24 33.90
N PRO A 178 8.30 17.47 34.64
CA PRO A 178 9.12 18.05 35.72
C PRO A 178 10.10 19.12 35.24
N LEU A 179 10.58 19.01 34.00
CA LEU A 179 11.48 19.99 33.38
C LEU A 179 10.77 21.32 33.12
N THR A 180 9.47 21.29 32.79
CA THR A 180 8.67 22.52 32.61
C THR A 180 8.46 23.34 33.89
N GLN A 181 8.68 22.74 35.06
CA GLN A 181 8.50 23.37 36.38
C GLN A 181 9.80 23.88 36.99
N ILE A 182 10.94 23.59 36.35
CA ILE A 182 12.26 23.73 36.98
C ILE A 182 12.60 25.17 37.41
N TYR A 183 12.04 26.16 36.72
CA TYR A 183 12.25 27.59 37.02
C TYR A 183 11.23 28.17 38.02
N GLN A 184 10.16 27.42 38.37
CA GLN A 184 9.04 27.90 39.19
C GLN A 184 9.13 27.49 40.67
N HIS A 185 10.20 26.79 41.08
CA HIS A 185 10.38 26.23 42.43
C HIS A 185 10.03 27.19 43.58
N LYS A 186 10.48 28.44 43.50
CA LYS A 186 10.24 29.44 44.57
C LYS A 186 8.79 29.92 44.61
N GLN A 187 8.17 30.10 43.46
CA GLN A 187 6.79 30.58 43.33
C GLN A 187 5.81 29.47 43.76
N ASP A 188 5.98 28.27 43.22
CA ASP A 188 5.14 27.11 43.57
C ASP A 188 5.14 26.86 45.08
N LEU A 189 6.30 26.97 45.72
CA LEU A 189 6.42 26.80 47.16
C LEU A 189 5.67 27.89 47.95
N LYS A 190 5.71 29.16 47.49
CA LYS A 190 4.93 30.25 48.08
C LYS A 190 3.42 29.98 47.98
N ASP A 191 3.00 29.33 46.90
CA ASP A 191 1.61 28.93 46.67
C ASP A 191 1.22 27.61 47.38
N GLY A 192 2.12 27.05 48.19
CA GLY A 192 1.91 25.82 48.95
C GLY A 192 1.92 24.55 48.09
N VAL A 193 2.55 24.60 46.92
CA VAL A 193 2.68 23.51 45.96
C VAL A 193 4.10 22.95 46.02
N VAL A 194 4.23 21.67 46.37
CA VAL A 194 5.52 20.96 46.35
C VAL A 194 5.55 20.08 45.10
N THR A 195 6.20 20.56 44.05
CA THR A 195 6.31 19.82 42.78
C THR A 195 7.33 18.68 42.87
N LEU A 196 7.25 17.73 41.94
CA LEU A 196 8.26 16.67 41.82
C LEU A 196 9.64 17.26 41.51
N SER A 197 9.68 18.24 40.62
CA SER A 197 10.89 18.99 40.26
C SER A 197 11.57 19.64 41.47
N TYR A 198 10.78 20.24 42.37
CA TYR A 198 11.28 20.80 43.63
C TYR A 198 11.90 19.72 44.53
N LYS A 199 11.23 18.57 44.72
CA LYS A 199 11.73 17.46 45.56
C LYS A 199 13.02 16.83 45.03
N LEU A 200 13.13 16.70 43.71
CA LEU A 200 14.32 16.18 43.06
C LEU A 200 15.47 17.20 43.04
N GLY A 201 15.15 18.48 43.18
CA GLY A 201 16.07 19.59 42.96
C GLY A 201 16.47 19.72 41.49
N TYR A 202 17.28 20.73 41.18
CA TYR A 202 17.69 21.04 39.80
C TYR A 202 18.37 19.86 39.09
N ILE A 203 19.41 19.26 39.68
CA ILE A 203 20.12 18.11 39.06
C ILE A 203 19.23 16.88 38.99
N GLY A 204 18.55 16.54 40.09
CA GLY A 204 17.71 15.35 40.14
C GLY A 204 16.60 15.41 39.10
N THR A 205 16.07 16.61 38.80
CA THR A 205 15.10 16.81 37.72
C THR A 205 15.66 16.40 36.36
N PHE A 206 16.87 16.84 36.01
CA PHE A 206 17.51 16.43 34.74
C PHE A 206 17.81 14.94 34.69
N LEU A 207 18.33 14.34 35.76
CA LEU A 207 18.61 12.90 35.81
C LEU A 207 17.33 12.08 35.68
N PHE A 208 16.27 12.48 36.38
CA PHE A 208 14.95 11.86 36.28
C PHE A 208 14.39 11.98 34.87
N THR A 209 14.44 13.18 34.27
CA THR A 209 14.00 13.41 32.89
C THR A 209 14.76 12.52 31.90
N ALA A 210 16.08 12.39 32.03
CA ALA A 210 16.89 11.52 31.19
C ALA A 210 16.47 10.05 31.30
N LEU A 211 16.22 9.56 32.53
CA LEU A 211 15.74 8.20 32.77
C LEU A 211 14.36 7.96 32.12
N MET A 212 13.42 8.90 32.27
CA MET A 212 12.09 8.78 31.67
C MET A 212 12.16 8.78 30.14
N PHE A 213 13.00 9.61 29.54
CA PHE A 213 13.19 9.60 28.08
C PHE A 213 13.90 8.33 27.58
N LEU A 214 14.78 7.72 28.37
CA LEU A 214 15.33 6.41 28.06
C LEU A 214 14.23 5.34 28.01
N LEU A 215 13.36 5.29 29.03
CA LEU A 215 12.22 4.38 29.06
C LEU A 215 11.25 4.62 27.90
N CYS A 216 10.96 5.89 27.59
CA CYS A 216 10.17 6.27 26.41
C CYS A 216 10.76 5.65 25.13
N ASN A 217 12.07 5.73 24.92
CA ASN A 217 12.72 5.17 23.74
C ASN A 217 12.68 3.64 23.72
N VAL A 218 12.79 2.97 24.87
CA VAL A 218 12.63 1.52 24.96
C VAL A 218 11.23 1.11 24.50
N PHE A 219 10.18 1.77 24.99
CA PHE A 219 8.81 1.44 24.59
C PHE A 219 8.50 1.82 23.13
N TYR A 220 9.06 2.92 22.61
CA TYR A 220 8.96 3.22 21.17
C TYR A 220 9.71 2.18 20.32
N TYR A 221 10.88 1.72 20.76
CA TYR A 221 11.59 0.66 20.06
C TYR A 221 10.76 -0.63 20.02
N LEU A 222 10.21 -1.05 21.17
CA LEU A 222 9.34 -2.23 21.24
C LEU A 222 8.12 -2.10 20.33
N TYR A 223 7.42 -0.96 20.38
CA TYR A 223 6.26 -0.69 19.52
C TYR A 223 6.58 -0.76 18.02
N PHE A 224 7.63 -0.07 17.57
CA PHE A 224 7.96 -0.04 16.15
C PHE A 224 8.54 -1.36 15.64
N THR A 225 9.31 -2.08 16.46
CA THR A 225 9.88 -3.38 16.04
C THR A 225 8.86 -4.51 16.08
N SER A 226 7.88 -4.48 16.98
CA SER A 226 6.80 -5.47 16.99
C SER A 226 5.85 -5.32 15.80
N ASN A 227 5.85 -4.16 15.13
CA ASN A 227 5.05 -3.87 13.94
C ASN A 227 5.86 -3.95 12.63
N ASP A 228 7.07 -4.54 12.64
CA ASP A 228 7.98 -4.58 11.49
C ASP A 228 8.39 -3.20 10.93
N LEU A 229 8.18 -2.14 11.71
CA LEU A 229 8.50 -0.74 11.38
C LEU A 229 9.84 -0.28 12.01
N GLY A 230 10.80 -1.17 12.18
CA GLY A 230 12.08 -0.88 12.85
C GLY A 230 12.84 0.32 12.24
N MET A 231 12.77 0.50 10.91
CA MET A 231 13.37 1.65 10.23
C MET A 231 12.73 2.99 10.64
N VAL A 232 11.43 3.01 10.94
CA VAL A 232 10.70 4.20 11.38
C VAL A 232 11.23 4.70 12.73
N PHE A 233 11.56 3.78 13.64
CA PHE A 233 12.19 4.14 14.91
C PHE A 233 13.50 4.91 14.71
N TYR A 234 14.37 4.45 13.80
CA TYR A 234 15.63 5.14 13.51
C TYR A 234 15.42 6.52 12.86
N ILE A 235 14.42 6.68 12.01
CA ILE A 235 14.03 7.98 11.46
C ILE A 235 13.65 8.94 12.60
N ILE A 236 12.85 8.48 13.58
CA ILE A 236 12.48 9.30 14.75
C ILE A 236 13.71 9.76 15.52
N GLN A 237 14.72 8.90 15.69
CA GLN A 237 15.97 9.27 16.39
C GLN A 237 16.72 10.42 15.70
N VAL A 238 16.70 10.48 14.37
CA VAL A 238 17.31 11.59 13.62
C VAL A 238 16.64 12.92 13.99
N PHE A 239 15.31 12.95 14.07
CA PHE A 239 14.57 14.14 14.50
C PHE A 239 14.76 14.47 15.99
N PHE A 240 14.99 13.47 16.83
CA PHE A 240 15.15 13.66 18.28
C PHE A 240 16.58 14.04 18.67
N ALA A 241 17.57 13.83 17.81
CA ALA A 241 18.97 14.18 18.10
C ALA A 241 19.18 15.65 18.53
N PRO A 242 18.59 16.68 17.88
CA PRO A 242 18.69 18.07 18.34
C PRO A 242 18.12 18.31 19.74
N ILE A 243 17.08 17.56 20.11
CA ILE A 243 16.45 17.62 21.44
C ILE A 243 17.44 17.14 22.51
N VAL A 244 18.07 15.99 22.28
CA VAL A 244 19.05 15.39 23.19
C VAL A 244 20.31 16.25 23.31
N LEU A 245 20.79 16.82 22.19
CA LEU A 245 21.95 17.70 22.18
C LEU A 245 21.69 18.97 23.01
N TYR A 246 20.56 19.64 22.80
CA TYR A 246 20.23 20.85 23.58
C TYR A 246 19.95 20.52 25.05
N PHE A 247 19.25 19.42 25.34
CA PHE A 247 19.02 18.94 26.71
C PHE A 247 20.33 18.72 27.46
N SER A 248 21.29 18.03 26.83
CA SER A 248 22.61 17.74 27.43
C SER A 248 23.41 19.02 27.66
N TYR A 249 23.38 19.94 26.70
CA TYR A 249 24.01 21.26 26.83
C TYR A 249 23.40 22.08 27.96
N TRP A 250 22.07 22.11 28.06
CA TRP A 250 21.37 22.84 29.12
C TRP A 250 21.62 22.20 30.48
N PHE A 251 21.64 20.87 30.57
CA PHE A 251 21.99 20.17 31.80
C PHE A 251 23.39 20.55 32.28
N TYR A 252 24.37 20.55 31.38
CA TYR A 252 25.74 20.98 31.69
C TYR A 252 25.79 22.42 32.23
N LYS A 253 25.03 23.34 31.60
CA LYS A 253 24.89 24.72 32.08
C LYS A 253 24.33 24.79 33.49
N VAL A 254 23.23 24.09 33.75
CA VAL A 254 22.59 24.06 35.09
C VAL A 254 23.49 23.42 36.13
N TRP A 255 24.31 22.44 35.74
CA TRP A 255 25.28 21.83 36.63
C TRP A 255 26.35 22.83 37.07
N LYS A 256 26.84 23.66 36.15
CA LYS A 256 27.80 24.74 36.46
C LYS A 256 27.17 25.91 37.22
N ASP A 257 25.98 26.33 36.81
CA ASP A 257 25.26 27.45 37.41
C ASP A 257 23.75 27.16 37.48
N ARG A 258 23.22 27.10 38.70
CA ARG A 258 21.79 26.85 38.95
C ARG A 258 20.88 27.94 38.39
N SER A 259 21.39 29.16 38.18
CA SER A 259 20.62 30.26 37.60
C SER A 259 20.20 30.00 36.13
N GLU A 260 20.88 29.06 35.46
CA GLU A 260 20.53 28.64 34.09
C GLU A 260 19.25 27.78 34.03
N ALA A 261 18.74 27.32 35.18
CA ALA A 261 17.43 26.68 35.29
C ALA A 261 16.31 27.73 35.30
N ASN A 262 16.23 28.48 34.21
CA ASN A 262 15.37 29.64 34.05
C ASN A 262 14.31 29.46 32.95
N PHE A 263 13.35 30.39 32.93
CA PHE A 263 12.27 30.42 31.96
C PHE A 263 12.75 30.36 30.50
N ARG A 264 13.80 31.12 30.15
CA ARG A 264 14.28 31.25 28.77
C ARG A 264 14.84 29.93 28.22
N ASN A 265 15.68 29.25 28.98
CA ASN A 265 16.21 27.94 28.56
C ASN A 265 15.11 26.88 28.54
N THR A 266 14.15 26.92 29.47
CA THR A 266 12.99 26.03 29.46
C THR A 266 12.13 26.23 28.22
N MET A 267 11.84 27.47 27.83
CA MET A 267 11.09 27.76 26.60
C MET A 267 11.86 27.38 25.34
N ARG A 268 13.19 27.59 25.29
CA ARG A 268 14.02 27.12 24.18
C ARG A 268 13.97 25.60 24.03
N MET A 269 14.05 24.86 25.13
CA MET A 269 13.87 23.40 25.14
C MET A 269 12.52 23.01 24.55
N ASN A 270 11.44 23.64 24.99
CA ASN A 270 10.09 23.37 24.48
C ASN A 270 9.96 23.66 22.98
N TRP A 271 10.54 24.76 22.49
CA TRP A 271 10.52 25.09 21.07
C TRP A 271 11.29 24.08 20.22
N ILE A 272 12.52 23.73 20.61
CA ILE A 272 13.33 22.74 19.91
C ILE A 272 12.58 21.40 19.87
N ALA A 273 12.09 20.96 21.03
CA ALA A 273 11.36 19.69 21.15
C ALA A 273 10.10 19.68 20.28
N ALA A 274 9.27 20.72 20.35
CA ALA A 274 8.03 20.78 19.57
C ALA A 274 8.30 20.86 18.06
N ILE A 275 9.26 21.67 17.60
CA ILE A 275 9.61 21.74 16.17
C ILE A 275 10.08 20.36 15.67
N CYS A 276 11.00 19.72 16.40
CA CYS A 276 11.53 18.41 16.05
C CYS A 276 10.43 17.33 16.01
N MET A 277 9.63 17.22 17.09
CA MET A 277 8.60 16.19 17.18
C MET A 277 7.44 16.41 16.21
N ASN A 278 6.96 17.65 16.06
CA ASN A 278 5.91 17.96 15.10
C ASN A 278 6.38 17.68 13.67
N SER A 279 7.61 18.07 13.31
CA SER A 279 8.17 17.76 11.98
C SER A 279 8.31 16.26 11.76
N CYS A 280 8.81 15.53 12.76
CA CYS A 280 8.95 14.09 12.73
C CYS A 280 7.59 13.41 12.46
N PHE A 281 6.58 13.73 13.26
CA PHE A 281 5.28 13.09 13.14
C PHE A 281 4.55 13.50 11.86
N ILE A 282 4.72 14.74 11.35
CA ILE A 282 4.23 15.11 10.01
C ILE A 282 4.87 14.24 8.92
N VAL A 283 6.18 13.98 9.01
CA VAL A 283 6.86 13.08 8.08
C VAL A 283 6.32 11.66 8.19
N LEU A 284 6.06 11.16 9.40
CA LEU A 284 5.41 9.86 9.59
C LEU A 284 4.01 9.80 8.99
N ILE A 285 3.22 10.89 9.10
CA ILE A 285 1.90 10.97 8.43
C ILE A 285 2.06 10.81 6.93
N ILE A 286 3.09 11.40 6.33
CA ILE A 286 3.32 11.29 4.89
C ILE A 286 3.76 9.85 4.51
N ILE A 287 4.72 9.28 5.24
CA ILE A 287 5.26 7.94 4.99
C ILE A 287 4.19 6.86 5.17
N ASN A 288 3.47 6.88 6.29
CA ASN A 288 2.44 5.88 6.61
C ASN A 288 1.18 5.99 5.74
N ARG A 289 1.10 7.01 4.88
CA ARG A 289 -0.01 7.22 3.95
C ARG A 289 0.46 7.20 2.50
N ILE A 290 1.67 6.70 2.22
CA ILE A 290 2.05 6.32 0.87
C ILE A 290 1.16 5.14 0.51
N PRO A 291 0.26 5.29 -0.47
CA PRO A 291 -0.64 4.22 -0.79
C PRO A 291 0.14 3.10 -1.49
N LEU A 292 -0.06 1.87 -1.03
CA LEU A 292 0.59 0.67 -1.53
C LEU A 292 -0.45 -0.21 -2.25
N SER A 293 0.04 -1.20 -2.98
CA SER A 293 -0.82 -2.22 -3.56
C SER A 293 -0.11 -3.56 -3.54
N TYR A 294 -0.89 -4.61 -3.35
CA TYR A 294 -0.39 -5.96 -3.14
C TYR A 294 -1.07 -6.90 -4.12
N ILE A 295 -0.30 -7.77 -4.78
CA ILE A 295 -0.85 -8.95 -5.43
C ILE A 295 -1.08 -9.98 -4.34
N SER A 296 -2.33 -10.14 -3.93
CA SER A 296 -2.73 -11.02 -2.83
C SER A 296 -2.99 -12.46 -3.28
N ALA A 297 -3.45 -12.66 -4.52
CA ALA A 297 -3.63 -14.01 -5.06
C ALA A 297 -3.46 -14.02 -6.59
N ILE A 298 -2.92 -15.12 -7.12
CA ILE A 298 -2.90 -15.41 -8.55
C ILE A 298 -3.37 -16.84 -8.75
N GLU A 299 -4.41 -17.01 -9.56
CA GLU A 299 -4.94 -18.32 -9.91
C GLU A 299 -5.09 -18.49 -11.41
N THR A 300 -4.96 -19.73 -11.87
CA THR A 300 -4.83 -20.05 -13.29
C THR A 300 -5.73 -21.22 -13.70
N ALA A 301 -6.20 -21.18 -14.94
CA ALA A 301 -7.02 -22.23 -15.53
C ALA A 301 -6.69 -22.42 -17.02
N VAL A 302 -6.78 -23.67 -17.47
CA VAL A 302 -6.65 -24.08 -18.87
C VAL A 302 -7.92 -24.85 -19.27
N PRO A 303 -8.30 -24.85 -20.56
CA PRO A 303 -9.46 -25.61 -21.03
C PRO A 303 -9.19 -27.12 -21.03
N GLU A 304 -10.23 -27.90 -21.34
CA GLU A 304 -10.25 -29.35 -21.20
C GLU A 304 -9.29 -30.10 -22.14
N TYR A 305 -9.14 -29.65 -23.38
CA TYR A 305 -8.34 -30.37 -24.36
C TYR A 305 -6.87 -29.99 -24.24
N CYS A 306 -6.03 -30.98 -23.96
CA CYS A 306 -4.57 -30.88 -23.94
C CYS A 306 -4.01 -31.64 -25.14
N TYR A 307 -3.24 -30.96 -25.99
CA TYR A 307 -2.62 -31.56 -27.16
C TYR A 307 -1.11 -31.45 -27.08
N SER A 308 -0.43 -32.55 -27.43
CA SER A 308 1.00 -32.50 -27.62
C SER A 308 1.35 -31.64 -28.84
N GLN A 309 2.56 -31.11 -28.84
CA GLN A 309 3.04 -30.31 -29.96
C GLN A 309 3.12 -31.11 -31.26
N GLU A 310 3.39 -32.42 -31.17
CA GLU A 310 3.36 -33.35 -32.31
C GLU A 310 1.95 -33.53 -32.88
N ALA A 311 0.92 -33.60 -32.04
CA ALA A 311 -0.47 -33.71 -32.49
C ALA A 311 -0.88 -32.46 -33.28
N LEU A 312 -0.59 -31.27 -32.73
CA LEU A 312 -0.88 -29.98 -33.37
C LEU A 312 -0.08 -29.79 -34.67
N ALA A 313 1.20 -30.18 -34.67
CA ALA A 313 2.01 -30.17 -35.89
C ALA A 313 1.45 -31.16 -36.94
N SER A 314 0.99 -32.33 -36.52
CA SER A 314 0.39 -33.34 -37.41
C SER A 314 -0.93 -32.85 -38.02
N PHE A 315 -1.78 -32.20 -37.24
CA PHE A 315 -2.98 -31.51 -37.75
C PHE A 315 -2.61 -30.51 -38.84
N TYR A 316 -1.62 -29.65 -38.57
CA TYR A 316 -1.20 -28.64 -39.53
C TYR A 316 -0.57 -29.25 -40.79
N LEU A 317 0.21 -30.32 -40.65
CA LEU A 317 0.79 -31.07 -41.76
C LEU A 317 -0.28 -31.68 -42.69
N LYS A 318 -1.41 -32.12 -42.15
CA LYS A 318 -2.54 -32.67 -42.93
C LYS A 318 -3.25 -31.60 -43.78
N SER A 319 -3.06 -30.31 -43.47
CA SER A 319 -3.75 -29.21 -44.17
C SER A 319 -3.17 -28.80 -45.53
N THR A 320 -2.01 -29.36 -45.89
CA THR A 320 -1.29 -29.10 -47.15
C THR A 320 -0.70 -30.38 -47.71
N ASP A 321 -0.60 -30.47 -49.04
CA ASP A 321 0.19 -31.50 -49.73
C ASP A 321 1.56 -31.00 -50.19
N ASP A 322 1.78 -29.67 -50.17
CA ASP A 322 3.07 -29.08 -50.54
C ASP A 322 4.20 -29.51 -49.59
N LEU A 323 5.24 -30.12 -50.17
CA LEU A 323 6.38 -30.67 -49.43
C LEU A 323 7.22 -29.58 -48.75
N THR A 324 7.28 -28.37 -49.32
CA THR A 324 8.03 -27.25 -48.76
C THR A 324 7.38 -26.79 -47.46
N ASN A 325 6.06 -26.58 -47.46
CA ASN A 325 5.28 -26.25 -46.28
C ASN A 325 5.36 -27.34 -45.22
N LYS A 326 5.25 -28.62 -45.61
CA LYS A 326 5.43 -29.74 -44.67
C LYS A 326 6.79 -29.72 -43.97
N ARG A 327 7.87 -29.43 -44.70
CA ARG A 327 9.22 -29.29 -44.13
C ARG A 327 9.29 -28.10 -43.17
N LYS A 328 8.76 -26.93 -43.55
CA LYS A 328 8.72 -25.74 -42.69
C LYS A 328 8.00 -26.02 -41.36
N ILE A 329 6.80 -26.61 -41.42
CA ILE A 329 6.01 -26.95 -40.21
C ILE A 329 6.83 -27.82 -39.25
N LYS A 330 7.46 -28.89 -39.75
CA LYS A 330 8.30 -29.78 -38.92
C LYS A 330 9.47 -29.05 -38.26
N ILE A 331 10.15 -28.18 -39.02
CA ILE A 331 11.30 -27.41 -38.52
C ILE A 331 10.86 -26.45 -37.41
N VAL A 332 9.78 -25.70 -37.63
CA VAL A 332 9.28 -24.73 -36.65
C VAL A 332 8.79 -25.45 -35.39
N ALA A 333 7.96 -26.50 -35.55
CA ALA A 333 7.42 -27.29 -34.44
C ALA A 333 8.53 -27.81 -33.52
N GLY A 334 9.58 -28.42 -34.10
CA GLY A 334 10.72 -28.96 -33.36
C GLY A 334 11.62 -27.93 -32.67
N LYS A 335 11.41 -26.62 -32.91
CA LYS A 335 12.20 -25.53 -32.29
C LYS A 335 11.40 -24.68 -31.31
N THR A 336 10.11 -24.93 -31.16
CA THR A 336 9.23 -24.13 -30.29
C THR A 336 9.58 -24.24 -28.80
N GLY A 337 10.12 -25.38 -28.36
CA GLY A 337 10.35 -25.66 -26.94
C GLY A 337 9.06 -25.88 -26.15
N ILE A 338 7.98 -26.26 -26.84
CA ILE A 338 6.65 -26.51 -26.30
C ILE A 338 6.37 -28.01 -26.41
N ASP A 339 5.97 -28.63 -25.31
CA ASP A 339 5.54 -30.03 -25.28
C ASP A 339 4.02 -30.12 -25.42
N ASN A 340 3.29 -29.27 -24.69
CA ASN A 340 1.82 -29.30 -24.65
C ASN A 340 1.21 -27.91 -24.79
N ARG A 341 0.02 -27.86 -25.38
CA ARG A 341 -0.86 -26.69 -25.42
C ARG A 341 -2.29 -27.09 -25.15
N TYR A 342 -3.05 -26.14 -24.62
CA TYR A 342 -4.45 -26.33 -24.30
C TYR A 342 -5.33 -25.57 -25.30
N SER A 343 -6.52 -26.12 -25.58
CA SER A 343 -7.48 -25.53 -26.49
C SER A 343 -8.92 -25.80 -26.06
N VAL A 344 -9.82 -24.89 -26.42
CA VAL A 344 -11.27 -25.15 -26.38
C VAL A 344 -11.78 -25.93 -27.60
N ILE A 345 -10.94 -26.13 -28.63
CA ILE A 345 -11.28 -26.82 -29.87
C ILE A 345 -10.92 -28.30 -29.77
N ALA A 346 -11.89 -29.16 -30.05
CA ALA A 346 -11.76 -30.62 -30.00
C ALA A 346 -11.18 -31.25 -31.28
N ASP A 347 -10.92 -30.45 -32.33
CA ASP A 347 -10.67 -30.97 -33.68
C ASP A 347 -9.22 -31.42 -33.94
N PHE A 348 -8.25 -31.04 -33.09
CA PHE A 348 -6.83 -31.12 -33.45
C PHE A 348 -6.25 -32.54 -33.53
N ASP A 349 -6.88 -33.53 -32.91
CA ASP A 349 -6.50 -34.95 -32.99
C ASP A 349 -7.52 -35.82 -33.74
N LYS A 350 -8.61 -35.22 -34.22
CA LYS A 350 -9.69 -35.90 -34.94
C LYS A 350 -9.37 -36.12 -36.41
N SER A 351 -10.18 -36.96 -37.05
CA SER A 351 -10.24 -37.06 -38.51
C SER A 351 -11.13 -35.94 -39.08
N PRO A 352 -10.88 -35.46 -40.31
CA PRO A 352 -11.63 -34.35 -40.89
C PRO A 352 -13.15 -34.52 -40.90
N GLU A 353 -13.65 -35.73 -41.02
CA GLU A 353 -15.08 -36.05 -41.03
C GLU A 353 -15.78 -35.71 -39.69
N ASP A 354 -14.99 -35.68 -38.61
CA ASP A 354 -15.43 -35.45 -37.23
C ASP A 354 -15.14 -34.02 -36.74
N TYR A 355 -14.62 -33.14 -37.59
CA TYR A 355 -14.40 -31.74 -37.22
C TYR A 355 -15.73 -31.01 -36.96
N GLU A 356 -15.78 -30.27 -35.86
CA GLU A 356 -16.94 -29.47 -35.46
C GLU A 356 -16.70 -27.98 -35.69
N PHE A 357 -15.47 -27.52 -35.43
CA PHE A 357 -15.08 -26.13 -35.57
C PHE A 357 -14.55 -25.84 -36.97
N PHE A 358 -13.57 -26.60 -37.45
CA PHE A 358 -13.06 -26.50 -38.82
C PHE A 358 -14.03 -27.12 -39.82
N ASN A 359 -13.87 -26.78 -41.12
CA ASN A 359 -14.65 -27.47 -42.15
C ASN A 359 -14.23 -28.94 -42.24
N LYS A 360 -15.18 -29.82 -42.56
CA LYS A 360 -15.00 -31.28 -42.61
C LYS A 360 -14.19 -31.77 -43.82
N THR A 361 -13.05 -31.14 -44.04
CA THR A 361 -12.13 -31.41 -45.14
C THR A 361 -10.70 -31.32 -44.62
N ALA A 362 -9.82 -32.18 -45.12
CA ALA A 362 -8.40 -32.11 -44.77
C ALA A 362 -7.79 -30.73 -45.11
N THR A 363 -8.33 -30.07 -46.14
CA THR A 363 -7.89 -28.74 -46.54
C THR A 363 -8.32 -27.63 -45.61
N LEU A 364 -9.21 -27.84 -44.63
CA LEU A 364 -9.72 -26.81 -43.70
C LEU A 364 -10.39 -25.60 -44.39
N LEU A 365 -10.73 -25.70 -45.69
CA LEU A 365 -11.36 -24.63 -46.46
C LEU A 365 -12.84 -24.93 -46.71
N PRO A 366 -13.74 -23.92 -46.64
CA PRO A 366 -13.47 -22.56 -46.18
C PRO A 366 -13.13 -22.50 -44.68
N GLU A 367 -12.35 -21.50 -44.27
CA GLU A 367 -11.96 -21.32 -42.87
C GLU A 367 -13.17 -20.88 -42.02
N PRO A 368 -13.18 -21.17 -40.70
CA PRO A 368 -14.21 -20.66 -39.80
C PRO A 368 -14.29 -19.13 -39.85
N THR A 369 -15.51 -18.63 -39.99
CA THR A 369 -15.77 -17.18 -40.03
C THR A 369 -15.48 -16.54 -38.68
N LEU A 370 -15.21 -15.24 -38.69
CA LEU A 370 -15.06 -14.44 -37.47
C LEU A 370 -16.27 -14.61 -36.54
N SER A 371 -17.48 -14.66 -37.10
CA SER A 371 -18.71 -14.86 -36.31
C SER A 371 -18.73 -16.20 -35.58
N LYS A 372 -18.33 -17.30 -36.24
CA LYS A 372 -18.21 -18.61 -35.59
C LYS A 372 -17.16 -18.59 -34.48
N ARG A 373 -16.04 -17.90 -34.70
CA ARG A 373 -14.96 -17.73 -33.69
C ARG A 373 -15.47 -16.96 -32.47
N MET A 374 -16.17 -15.85 -32.65
CA MET A 374 -16.72 -15.07 -31.52
C MET A 374 -17.81 -15.83 -30.75
N GLN A 375 -18.60 -16.67 -31.41
CA GLN A 375 -19.57 -17.56 -30.72
C GLN A 375 -18.88 -18.59 -29.82
N ILE A 376 -17.79 -19.19 -30.29
CA ILE A 376 -16.95 -20.06 -29.45
C ILE A 376 -16.33 -19.25 -28.30
N TYR A 377 -15.81 -18.05 -28.58
CA TYR A 377 -15.24 -17.21 -27.54
C TYR A 377 -16.25 -16.90 -26.43
N GLN A 378 -17.43 -16.39 -26.79
CA GLN A 378 -18.49 -16.07 -25.83
C GLN A 378 -18.91 -17.28 -24.99
N ARG A 379 -18.96 -18.48 -25.59
CA ARG A 379 -19.34 -19.71 -24.90
C ARG A 379 -18.29 -20.16 -23.88
N HIS A 380 -17.00 -20.06 -24.22
CA HIS A 380 -15.94 -20.70 -23.45
C HIS A 380 -15.16 -19.74 -22.55
N ALA A 381 -15.02 -18.46 -22.91
CA ALA A 381 -14.24 -17.49 -22.16
C ALA A 381 -14.77 -17.34 -20.72
N THR A 382 -16.07 -17.12 -20.54
CA THR A 382 -16.68 -16.96 -19.21
C THR A 382 -16.45 -18.18 -18.32
N LYS A 383 -16.66 -19.40 -18.84
CA LYS A 383 -16.43 -20.65 -18.09
C LYS A 383 -14.97 -20.80 -17.65
N LEU A 384 -14.04 -20.47 -18.55
CA LEU A 384 -12.61 -20.57 -18.29
C LEU A 384 -12.14 -19.52 -17.27
N SER A 385 -12.62 -18.28 -17.40
CA SER A 385 -12.41 -17.20 -16.43
C SER A 385 -12.93 -17.60 -15.04
N ARG A 386 -14.15 -18.14 -14.96
CA ARG A 386 -14.76 -18.61 -13.71
C ARG A 386 -13.89 -19.66 -13.02
N SER A 387 -13.37 -20.59 -13.81
CA SER A 387 -12.50 -21.68 -13.31
C SER A 387 -11.19 -21.17 -12.72
N ALA A 388 -10.67 -20.01 -13.15
CA ALA A 388 -9.51 -19.37 -12.52
C ALA A 388 -9.92 -18.61 -11.24
N ILE A 389 -11.03 -17.87 -11.28
CA ILE A 389 -11.51 -17.05 -10.17
C ILE A 389 -11.91 -17.91 -8.96
N GLU A 390 -12.66 -18.99 -9.17
CA GLU A 390 -13.15 -19.88 -8.11
C GLU A 390 -12.02 -20.59 -7.34
N LYS A 391 -10.81 -20.66 -7.92
CA LYS A 391 -9.63 -21.21 -7.24
C LYS A 391 -9.02 -20.24 -6.23
N ILE A 392 -9.39 -18.95 -6.26
CA ILE A 392 -8.88 -17.98 -5.29
C ILE A 392 -9.36 -18.40 -3.90
N LYS A 393 -8.42 -18.68 -3.00
CA LYS A 393 -8.73 -19.12 -1.65
C LYS A 393 -9.61 -18.08 -0.95
N GLY A 394 -10.75 -18.52 -0.44
CA GLY A 394 -11.68 -17.64 0.26
C GLY A 394 -12.51 -16.73 -0.67
N PHE A 395 -12.58 -17.02 -1.98
CA PHE A 395 -13.29 -16.19 -2.95
C PHE A 395 -14.74 -15.91 -2.54
N GLU A 396 -15.50 -16.93 -2.10
CA GLU A 396 -16.91 -16.77 -1.72
C GLU A 396 -17.10 -15.77 -0.56
N GLN A 397 -16.12 -15.66 0.35
CA GLN A 397 -16.15 -14.72 1.46
C GLN A 397 -15.87 -13.29 0.99
N ILE A 398 -15.05 -13.12 -0.05
CA ILE A 398 -14.63 -11.79 -0.52
C ILE A 398 -15.42 -11.27 -1.72
N LYS A 399 -16.16 -12.11 -2.45
CA LYS A 399 -16.78 -11.72 -3.74
C LYS A 399 -17.68 -10.48 -3.66
N ASN A 400 -18.38 -10.31 -2.53
CA ASN A 400 -19.26 -9.14 -2.28
C ASN A 400 -18.50 -7.90 -1.81
N THR A 401 -17.24 -8.06 -1.41
CA THR A 401 -16.33 -6.99 -1.00
C THR A 401 -15.42 -6.51 -2.14
N LEU A 402 -15.42 -7.20 -3.29
CA LEU A 402 -14.72 -6.74 -4.49
C LEU A 402 -15.27 -5.39 -4.93
N THR A 403 -14.37 -4.42 -5.08
CA THR A 403 -14.75 -3.06 -5.46
C THR A 403 -14.64 -2.82 -6.96
N HIS A 404 -13.71 -3.52 -7.62
CA HIS A 404 -13.45 -3.37 -9.05
C HIS A 404 -13.23 -4.71 -9.75
N LEU A 405 -13.63 -4.79 -11.02
CA LEU A 405 -13.35 -5.89 -11.94
C LEU A 405 -12.68 -5.33 -13.20
N ILE A 406 -11.51 -5.87 -13.55
CA ILE A 406 -10.80 -5.57 -14.79
C ILE A 406 -10.70 -6.83 -15.64
N THR A 407 -11.35 -6.86 -16.80
CA THR A 407 -11.20 -7.99 -17.74
C THR A 407 -10.18 -7.68 -18.83
N VAL A 408 -9.43 -8.68 -19.27
CA VAL A 408 -8.36 -8.53 -20.25
C VAL A 408 -8.49 -9.60 -21.32
N THR A 409 -8.53 -9.17 -22.59
CA THR A 409 -8.49 -10.10 -23.73
C THR A 409 -8.05 -9.41 -25.02
N CYS A 410 -7.37 -10.13 -25.90
CA CYS A 410 -7.16 -9.74 -27.30
C CYS A 410 -7.73 -10.74 -28.30
N THR A 411 -8.44 -11.78 -27.84
CA THR A 411 -8.89 -12.91 -28.68
C THR A 411 -10.41 -13.01 -28.84
N GLY A 412 -11.20 -12.14 -28.21
CA GLY A 412 -12.62 -12.03 -28.53
C GLY A 412 -13.30 -10.82 -27.93
N LEU A 413 -14.42 -10.41 -28.55
CA LEU A 413 -15.22 -9.27 -28.13
C LEU A 413 -16.70 -9.59 -28.36
N PHE A 414 -17.54 -9.28 -27.36
CA PHE A 414 -18.99 -9.35 -27.45
C PHE A 414 -19.61 -8.37 -26.43
N ALA A 415 -20.90 -8.05 -26.59
CA ALA A 415 -21.62 -7.13 -25.71
C ALA A 415 -23.04 -7.67 -25.42
N PRO A 416 -23.50 -7.77 -24.15
CA PRO A 416 -22.77 -7.50 -22.89
C PRO A 416 -21.49 -8.33 -22.75
N GLY A 417 -20.40 -7.72 -22.28
CA GLY A 417 -19.05 -8.30 -22.33
C GLY A 417 -18.77 -9.35 -21.25
N LEU A 418 -17.54 -9.89 -21.30
CA LEU A 418 -17.04 -10.88 -20.34
C LEU A 418 -17.19 -10.41 -18.88
N ASP A 419 -17.00 -9.12 -18.64
CA ASP A 419 -17.17 -8.48 -17.34
C ASP A 419 -18.59 -8.59 -16.80
N VAL A 420 -19.61 -8.36 -17.64
CA VAL A 420 -21.03 -8.51 -17.27
C VAL A 420 -21.42 -9.97 -17.10
N GLU A 421 -20.92 -10.86 -17.98
CA GLU A 421 -21.15 -12.30 -17.86
C GLU A 421 -20.56 -12.85 -16.55
N LEU A 422 -19.35 -12.42 -16.17
CA LEU A 422 -18.73 -12.80 -14.90
C LEU A 422 -19.52 -12.29 -13.69
N MET A 423 -20.02 -11.06 -13.72
CA MET A 423 -20.90 -10.56 -12.66
C MET A 423 -22.13 -11.44 -12.47
N ARG A 424 -22.77 -11.86 -13.57
CA ARG A 424 -23.95 -12.71 -13.54
C ARG A 424 -23.63 -14.11 -13.03
N GLU A 425 -22.60 -14.74 -13.57
CA GLU A 425 -22.25 -16.14 -13.26
C GLU A 425 -21.68 -16.33 -11.85
N LEU A 426 -21.03 -15.31 -11.28
CA LEU A 426 -20.42 -15.37 -9.95
C LEU A 426 -21.26 -14.69 -8.86
N ASP A 427 -22.40 -14.09 -9.23
CA ASP A 427 -23.24 -13.29 -8.33
C ASP A 427 -22.44 -12.19 -7.63
N LEU A 428 -21.71 -11.39 -8.42
CA LEU A 428 -20.91 -10.27 -7.90
C LEU A 428 -21.81 -9.09 -7.54
N ASN A 429 -21.30 -8.22 -6.66
CA ASN A 429 -21.98 -7.00 -6.28
C ASN A 429 -22.40 -6.17 -7.52
N PRO A 430 -23.69 -5.82 -7.69
CA PRO A 430 -24.17 -5.10 -8.87
C PRO A 430 -23.59 -3.68 -9.01
N THR A 431 -22.99 -3.12 -7.96
CA THR A 431 -22.33 -1.81 -7.97
C THR A 431 -20.82 -1.88 -8.22
N ILE A 432 -20.26 -3.07 -8.50
CA ILE A 432 -18.82 -3.23 -8.78
C ILE A 432 -18.42 -2.35 -9.97
N GLN A 433 -17.31 -1.61 -9.82
CA GLN A 433 -16.79 -0.77 -10.89
C GLN A 433 -16.06 -1.65 -11.91
N ARG A 434 -16.29 -1.42 -13.21
CA ARG A 434 -15.76 -2.28 -14.27
C ARG A 434 -14.90 -1.50 -15.24
N SER A 435 -13.85 -2.16 -15.71
CA SER A 435 -13.08 -1.72 -16.88
C SER A 435 -12.59 -2.93 -17.68
N SER A 436 -12.21 -2.72 -18.94
CA SER A 436 -11.66 -3.78 -19.78
C SER A 436 -10.43 -3.29 -20.54
N VAL A 437 -9.38 -4.11 -20.56
CA VAL A 437 -8.18 -3.90 -21.36
C VAL A 437 -8.25 -4.83 -22.55
N ASN A 438 -8.72 -4.29 -23.67
CA ASN A 438 -8.96 -5.07 -24.89
C ASN A 438 -7.89 -4.81 -25.94
N PHE A 439 -7.55 -5.86 -26.71
CA PHE A 439 -6.75 -5.77 -27.94
C PHE A 439 -5.30 -5.27 -27.76
N MET A 440 -4.77 -5.32 -26.54
CA MET A 440 -3.37 -4.95 -26.25
C MET A 440 -2.39 -6.13 -26.34
N GLY A 441 -2.86 -7.35 -26.63
CA GLY A 441 -2.01 -8.52 -26.84
C GLY A 441 -1.32 -9.03 -25.57
N CYS A 442 -0.14 -9.63 -25.73
CA CYS A 442 0.48 -10.40 -24.65
C CYS A 442 0.99 -9.58 -23.44
N ASN A 443 1.13 -8.25 -23.56
CA ASN A 443 1.52 -7.38 -22.45
C ASN A 443 0.35 -6.83 -21.64
N ALA A 444 -0.90 -7.12 -22.04
CA ALA A 444 -2.10 -6.51 -21.50
C ALA A 444 -2.31 -6.80 -20.00
N ALA A 445 -1.80 -7.92 -19.49
CA ALA A 445 -1.87 -8.25 -18.06
C ALA A 445 -1.12 -7.23 -17.19
N ILE A 446 0.09 -6.80 -17.61
CA ILE A 446 0.86 -5.80 -16.86
C ILE A 446 0.14 -4.43 -16.88
N ILE A 447 -0.49 -4.09 -18.01
CA ILE A 447 -1.27 -2.85 -18.14
C ILE A 447 -2.51 -2.88 -17.24
N ALA A 448 -3.19 -4.01 -17.16
CA ALA A 448 -4.32 -4.19 -16.25
C ALA A 448 -3.89 -4.13 -14.78
N LEU A 449 -2.74 -4.71 -14.43
CA LEU A 449 -2.17 -4.60 -13.08
C LEU A 449 -1.75 -3.17 -12.74
N LYS A 450 -1.24 -2.40 -13.71
CA LYS A 450 -0.97 -0.96 -13.55
C LYS A 450 -2.24 -0.17 -13.25
N ASN A 451 -3.35 -0.50 -13.91
CA ASN A 451 -4.65 0.11 -13.61
C ASN A 451 -5.15 -0.30 -12.22
N ALA A 452 -4.98 -1.57 -11.84
CA ALA A 452 -5.32 -2.04 -10.50
C ALA A 452 -4.49 -1.35 -9.40
N ASP A 453 -3.18 -1.16 -9.60
CA ASP A 453 -2.32 -0.38 -8.71
C ASP A 453 -2.82 1.05 -8.55
N ALA A 454 -3.13 1.74 -9.65
CA ALA A 454 -3.67 3.11 -9.58
C ALA A 454 -5.01 3.18 -8.83
N ILE A 455 -5.87 2.17 -8.96
CA ILE A 455 -7.13 2.06 -8.22
C ILE A 455 -6.85 1.86 -6.73
N CYS A 456 -6.04 0.86 -6.35
CA CYS A 456 -5.65 0.61 -4.97
C CYS A 456 -5.01 1.84 -4.34
N LYS A 457 -4.16 2.53 -5.11
CA LYS A 457 -3.46 3.71 -4.60
C LYS A 457 -4.35 4.94 -4.41
N SER A 458 -5.46 5.02 -5.14
CA SER A 458 -6.40 6.13 -5.06
C SER A 458 -7.58 5.87 -4.10
N GLN A 459 -7.85 4.60 -3.78
CA GLN A 459 -9.01 4.19 -2.99
C GLN A 459 -8.58 3.23 -1.88
N PRO A 460 -8.44 3.72 -0.62
CA PRO A 460 -8.19 2.86 0.53
C PRO A 460 -9.22 1.73 0.63
N GLY A 461 -8.77 0.52 0.93
CA GLY A 461 -9.62 -0.67 1.01
C GLY A 461 -10.11 -1.24 -0.33
N ALA A 462 -9.63 -0.75 -1.48
CA ALA A 462 -9.99 -1.33 -2.76
C ALA A 462 -9.50 -2.79 -2.89
N LYS A 463 -10.37 -3.63 -3.48
CA LYS A 463 -10.09 -5.02 -3.86
C LYS A 463 -10.43 -5.19 -5.32
N VAL A 464 -9.40 -5.28 -6.15
CA VAL A 464 -9.50 -5.30 -7.61
C VAL A 464 -9.28 -6.72 -8.11
N LEU A 465 -10.28 -7.29 -8.77
CA LEU A 465 -10.15 -8.57 -9.45
C LEU A 465 -9.75 -8.32 -10.91
N VAL A 466 -8.56 -8.78 -11.32
CA VAL A 466 -8.08 -8.71 -12.70
C VAL A 466 -8.18 -10.09 -13.34
N VAL A 467 -8.81 -10.19 -14.50
CA VAL A 467 -9.08 -11.49 -15.16
C VAL A 467 -8.60 -11.43 -16.60
N CYS A 468 -7.52 -12.16 -16.91
CA CYS A 468 -6.97 -12.29 -18.26
C CYS A 468 -7.44 -13.60 -18.88
N THR A 469 -8.14 -13.56 -20.01
CA THR A 469 -8.65 -14.79 -20.67
C THR A 469 -8.46 -14.72 -22.17
N GLU A 470 -7.80 -15.73 -22.70
CA GLU A 470 -7.43 -15.78 -24.10
C GLU A 470 -7.71 -17.16 -24.69
N LEU A 471 -8.37 -17.16 -25.85
CA LEU A 471 -8.61 -18.34 -26.67
C LEU A 471 -7.91 -18.13 -28.00
N CYS A 472 -6.60 -18.37 -28.04
CA CYS A 472 -5.81 -18.08 -29.24
C CYS A 472 -6.01 -19.14 -30.34
N THR A 473 -6.28 -20.38 -29.95
CA THR A 473 -6.41 -21.51 -30.90
C THR A 473 -7.62 -21.38 -31.82
N ILE A 474 -8.67 -20.66 -31.39
CA ILE A 474 -9.83 -20.35 -32.23
C ILE A 474 -9.47 -19.41 -33.37
N HIS A 475 -8.25 -18.86 -33.44
CA HIS A 475 -7.76 -17.97 -34.50
C HIS A 475 -6.75 -18.64 -35.45
N PHE A 476 -6.59 -19.96 -35.38
CA PHE A 476 -5.78 -20.71 -36.36
C PHE A 476 -6.12 -20.30 -37.80
N GLN A 477 -5.09 -20.00 -38.60
CA GLN A 477 -5.21 -19.59 -40.00
C GLN A 477 -4.53 -20.59 -40.93
N LYS A 478 -5.19 -20.97 -42.03
CA LYS A 478 -4.62 -21.88 -43.03
C LYS A 478 -3.70 -21.13 -44.02
N ARG A 479 -2.53 -20.71 -43.54
CA ARG A 479 -1.54 -19.92 -44.28
C ARG A 479 -0.13 -20.32 -43.88
N TYR A 480 0.79 -20.46 -44.84
CA TYR A 480 2.13 -21.01 -44.60
C TYR A 480 3.28 -19.99 -44.72
N ASN A 481 2.98 -18.69 -44.64
CA ASN A 481 4.05 -17.71 -44.46
C ASN A 481 4.64 -17.85 -43.04
N ASP A 482 5.79 -17.22 -42.81
CA ASP A 482 6.56 -17.46 -41.60
C ASP A 482 5.82 -17.01 -40.33
N ASP A 483 5.01 -15.94 -40.41
CA ASP A 483 4.22 -15.41 -39.28
C ASP A 483 3.10 -16.37 -38.85
N TYR A 484 2.35 -16.91 -39.82
CA TYR A 484 1.28 -17.88 -39.54
C TYR A 484 1.82 -19.25 -39.13
N LEU A 485 2.96 -19.66 -39.69
CA LEU A 485 3.65 -20.88 -39.26
C LEU A 485 4.04 -20.80 -37.79
N LEU A 486 4.64 -19.68 -37.38
CA LEU A 486 5.04 -19.47 -35.99
C LEU A 486 3.82 -19.40 -35.08
N SER A 487 2.86 -18.52 -35.37
CA SER A 487 1.68 -18.30 -34.51
C SER A 487 0.86 -19.58 -34.30
N ASN A 488 0.53 -20.32 -35.36
CA ASN A 488 -0.24 -21.57 -35.26
C ASN A 488 0.47 -22.64 -34.39
N LEU A 489 1.80 -22.56 -34.27
CA LEU A 489 2.62 -23.52 -33.53
C LEU A 489 2.99 -23.07 -32.11
N ILE A 490 2.72 -21.82 -31.71
CA ILE A 490 3.05 -21.35 -30.35
C ILE A 490 1.83 -21.07 -29.48
N PHE A 491 0.72 -20.64 -30.08
CA PHE A 491 -0.39 -20.11 -29.31
C PHE A 491 -1.29 -21.20 -28.71
N GLY A 492 -1.68 -21.03 -27.45
CA GLY A 492 -2.62 -21.86 -26.71
C GLY A 492 -3.72 -21.03 -26.06
N ASP A 493 -4.63 -21.70 -25.36
CA ASP A 493 -5.75 -21.08 -24.64
C ASP A 493 -5.53 -21.15 -23.12
N GLY A 494 -5.95 -20.10 -22.40
CA GLY A 494 -5.80 -20.06 -20.95
C GLY A 494 -6.48 -18.87 -20.29
N SER A 495 -6.61 -18.93 -18.97
CA SER A 495 -7.10 -17.84 -18.13
C SER A 495 -6.31 -17.72 -16.84
N ALA A 496 -6.15 -16.49 -16.36
CA ALA A 496 -5.58 -16.17 -15.06
C ALA A 496 -6.42 -15.09 -14.36
N ALA A 497 -6.63 -15.26 -13.05
CA ALA A 497 -7.30 -14.31 -12.18
C ALA A 497 -6.33 -13.82 -11.11
N VAL A 498 -6.27 -12.52 -10.88
CA VAL A 498 -5.38 -11.87 -9.92
C VAL A 498 -6.21 -11.00 -8.98
N LEU A 499 -6.03 -11.17 -7.67
CA LEU A 499 -6.57 -10.28 -6.67
C LEU A 499 -5.51 -9.26 -6.26
N VAL A 500 -5.80 -7.98 -6.49
CA VAL A 500 -4.96 -6.86 -6.06
C VAL A 500 -5.66 -6.09 -4.95
N THR A 501 -4.99 -5.85 -3.82
CA THR A 501 -5.56 -5.17 -2.64
C THR A 501 -4.74 -3.95 -2.26
N ALA A 502 -5.38 -2.94 -1.67
CA ALA A 502 -4.70 -1.74 -1.16
C ALA A 502 -3.97 -1.97 0.17
N GLU A 503 -4.33 -3.05 0.89
CA GLU A 503 -3.75 -3.43 2.18
C GLU A 503 -3.37 -4.92 2.13
N PRO A 504 -2.33 -5.34 2.88
CA PRO A 504 -1.96 -6.74 2.96
C PRO A 504 -3.02 -7.50 3.78
N GLU A 505 -3.70 -8.46 3.15
CA GLU A 505 -4.68 -9.29 3.85
C GLU A 505 -4.00 -10.55 4.41
N GLN A 506 -3.94 -10.67 5.75
CA GLN A 506 -3.25 -11.76 6.48
C GLN A 506 -3.66 -13.19 6.06
N HIS A 507 -4.79 -13.36 5.37
CA HIS A 507 -5.25 -14.66 4.88
C HIS A 507 -4.46 -15.19 3.67
N TYR A 508 -3.71 -14.32 2.98
CA TYR A 508 -2.93 -14.67 1.80
C TYR A 508 -1.43 -14.72 2.15
N LEU A 509 -0.90 -15.93 2.32
CA LEU A 509 0.42 -16.23 2.87
C LEU A 509 1.63 -15.76 2.01
N GLN A 510 1.41 -15.17 0.83
CA GLN A 510 2.45 -14.84 -0.15
C GLN A 510 2.13 -13.54 -0.91
N ALA A 511 1.64 -12.53 -0.21
CA ALA A 511 1.43 -11.22 -0.83
C ALA A 511 2.77 -10.63 -1.29
N VAL A 512 2.80 -10.11 -2.51
CA VAL A 512 3.93 -9.33 -3.02
C VAL A 512 3.47 -7.90 -3.24
N GLU A 513 4.27 -6.95 -2.76
CA GLU A 513 4.01 -5.53 -2.96
C GLU A 513 4.40 -5.12 -4.39
N ILE A 514 3.60 -4.23 -4.98
CA ILE A 514 3.86 -3.67 -6.30
C ILE A 514 4.67 -2.38 -6.16
N ASP A 515 5.95 -2.42 -6.58
CA ASP A 515 6.83 -1.25 -6.55
C ASP A 515 6.42 -0.22 -7.61
N THR A 516 6.53 -0.60 -8.88
CA THR A 516 6.46 0.31 -10.01
C THR A 516 6.24 -0.41 -11.33
N PHE A 517 5.83 0.35 -12.34
CA PHE A 517 5.60 -0.08 -13.71
C PHE A 517 6.37 0.80 -14.68
N ASN A 518 6.86 0.21 -15.75
CA ASN A 518 7.53 0.94 -16.82
C ASN A 518 7.05 0.46 -18.19
N SER A 519 6.95 1.40 -19.13
CA SER A 519 6.49 1.15 -20.50
C SER A 519 7.48 1.74 -21.49
N LEU A 520 7.81 0.99 -22.53
CA LEU A 520 8.61 1.44 -23.66
C LEU A 520 7.95 1.00 -24.97
N ILE A 521 7.56 1.97 -25.80
CA ILE A 521 7.08 1.72 -27.16
C ILE A 521 8.24 1.92 -28.13
N LEU A 522 8.48 0.93 -28.99
CA LEU A 522 9.49 0.98 -30.03
C LEU A 522 8.85 1.40 -31.35
N HIS A 523 9.18 2.59 -31.84
CA HIS A 523 8.65 3.10 -33.11
C HIS A 523 9.20 2.36 -34.34
N ASN A 524 10.32 1.65 -34.20
CA ASN A 524 10.84 0.76 -35.22
C ASN A 524 10.22 -0.64 -34.98
N GLY A 525 9.47 -1.14 -35.96
CA GLY A 525 8.77 -2.43 -35.86
C GLY A 525 7.26 -2.35 -35.61
N TYR A 526 6.60 -1.24 -35.98
CA TYR A 526 5.16 -1.06 -35.85
C TYR A 526 4.32 -2.18 -36.48
N SER A 527 4.76 -2.70 -37.62
CA SER A 527 4.11 -3.82 -38.30
C SER A 527 4.60 -5.19 -37.82
N ASP A 528 5.67 -5.27 -37.04
CA ASP A 528 6.33 -6.54 -36.67
C ASP A 528 5.52 -7.34 -35.65
N MET A 529 4.70 -6.66 -34.84
CA MET A 529 3.70 -7.30 -33.98
C MET A 529 2.41 -6.50 -34.06
N ALA A 530 1.43 -7.00 -34.81
CA ALA A 530 0.19 -6.29 -35.09
C ALA A 530 -1.01 -7.23 -35.13
N TRP A 531 -2.18 -6.71 -34.78
CA TRP A 531 -3.45 -7.41 -34.86
C TRP A 531 -4.41 -6.64 -35.79
N GLN A 532 -5.03 -7.37 -36.73
CA GLN A 532 -6.03 -6.81 -37.64
C GLN A 532 -7.27 -7.70 -37.67
N LEU A 533 -8.44 -7.09 -37.81
CA LEU A 533 -9.69 -7.82 -37.99
C LEU A 533 -9.84 -8.28 -39.45
N SER A 534 -10.32 -9.50 -39.65
CA SER A 534 -10.68 -10.02 -40.96
C SER A 534 -11.95 -10.87 -40.89
N GLU A 535 -12.49 -11.24 -42.05
CA GLU A 535 -13.65 -12.14 -42.15
C GLU A 535 -13.37 -13.54 -41.58
N THR A 536 -12.11 -13.97 -41.54
CA THR A 536 -11.69 -15.31 -41.08
C THR A 536 -11.10 -15.30 -39.67
N GLY A 537 -11.17 -14.17 -38.94
CA GLY A 537 -10.68 -14.07 -37.57
C GLY A 537 -9.76 -12.88 -37.34
N PHE A 538 -9.10 -12.89 -36.19
CA PHE A 538 -8.12 -11.88 -35.83
C PHE A 538 -6.77 -12.29 -36.43
N ILE A 539 -6.27 -11.48 -37.36
CA ILE A 539 -5.04 -11.72 -38.10
C ILE A 539 -3.87 -11.17 -37.31
N MET A 540 -2.98 -12.08 -36.91
CA MET A 540 -1.76 -11.74 -36.21
C MET A 540 -0.60 -11.65 -37.19
N ASN A 541 0.12 -10.53 -37.15
CA ASN A 541 1.46 -10.43 -37.71
C ASN A 541 2.48 -10.61 -36.58
N LEU A 542 3.43 -11.52 -36.75
CA LEU A 542 4.48 -11.82 -35.77
C LEU A 542 5.81 -12.09 -36.47
N SER A 543 6.51 -10.99 -36.75
CA SER A 543 7.81 -10.99 -37.41
C SER A 543 8.87 -11.71 -36.58
N SER A 544 9.72 -12.48 -37.27
CA SER A 544 10.88 -13.16 -36.65
C SER A 544 11.94 -12.21 -36.07
N TYR A 545 11.82 -10.90 -36.32
CA TYR A 545 12.73 -9.86 -35.84
C TYR A 545 12.38 -9.34 -34.42
N VAL A 546 11.20 -9.65 -33.89
CA VAL A 546 10.78 -9.24 -32.53
C VAL A 546 11.82 -9.59 -31.45
N PRO A 547 12.40 -10.81 -31.40
CA PRO A 547 13.42 -11.14 -30.41
C PRO A 547 14.68 -10.25 -30.48
N ASP A 548 15.10 -9.87 -31.69
CA ASP A 548 16.25 -8.97 -31.87
C ASP A 548 15.95 -7.55 -31.37
N LEU A 549 14.72 -7.07 -31.57
CA LEU A 549 14.27 -5.80 -31.00
C LEU A 549 14.30 -5.84 -29.47
N ILE A 550 13.83 -6.91 -28.84
CA ILE A 550 13.87 -7.07 -27.38
C ILE A 550 15.31 -7.09 -26.89
N ARG A 551 16.18 -7.90 -27.51
CA ARG A 551 17.60 -8.03 -27.15
C ARG A 551 18.32 -6.67 -27.16
N LYS A 552 18.05 -5.85 -28.17
CA LYS A 552 18.69 -4.53 -28.34
C LYS A 552 18.18 -3.49 -27.34
N ASN A 553 16.95 -3.61 -26.85
CA ASN A 553 16.29 -2.53 -26.12
C ASN A 553 16.10 -2.79 -24.62
N ILE A 554 16.11 -4.04 -24.14
CA ILE A 554 15.81 -4.34 -22.73
C ILE A 554 16.86 -3.79 -21.75
N LYS A 555 18.16 -4.01 -22.00
CA LYS A 555 19.24 -3.50 -21.14
C LYS A 555 19.25 -1.95 -21.13
N PRO A 556 19.19 -1.24 -22.28
CA PRO A 556 19.04 0.22 -22.29
C PRO A 556 17.78 0.73 -21.56
N MET A 557 16.65 0.03 -21.70
CA MET A 557 15.41 0.38 -20.99
C MET A 557 15.62 0.33 -19.48
N MET A 558 16.16 -0.78 -18.95
CA MET A 558 16.43 -0.94 -17.52
C MET A 558 17.38 0.12 -16.98
N SER A 559 18.48 0.39 -17.70
CA SER A 559 19.42 1.44 -17.30
C SER A 559 18.79 2.84 -17.27
N LYS A 560 17.91 3.16 -18.23
CA LYS A 560 17.22 4.46 -18.29
C LYS A 560 16.29 4.70 -17.09
N ILE A 561 15.71 3.63 -16.55
CA ILE A 561 14.81 3.68 -15.38
C ILE A 561 15.56 3.42 -14.06
N GLY A 562 16.89 3.41 -14.09
CA GLY A 562 17.73 3.26 -12.89
C GLY A 562 17.70 1.86 -12.28
N LEU A 563 17.43 0.82 -13.08
CA LEU A 563 17.42 -0.57 -12.64
C LEU A 563 18.61 -1.34 -13.23
N ALA A 564 19.19 -2.21 -12.41
CA ALA A 564 20.22 -3.17 -12.80
C ALA A 564 19.68 -4.60 -12.67
N ALA A 565 20.26 -5.55 -13.42
CA ALA A 565 19.79 -6.94 -13.36
C ALA A 565 20.09 -7.57 -11.99
N GLU A 566 21.17 -7.14 -11.36
CA GLU A 566 21.64 -7.59 -10.05
C GLU A 566 20.69 -7.24 -8.90
N ASP A 567 19.80 -6.25 -9.12
CA ASP A 567 18.77 -5.83 -8.15
C ASP A 567 17.68 -6.89 -7.96
N PHE A 568 17.56 -7.86 -8.87
CA PHE A 568 16.46 -8.82 -8.91
C PHE A 568 16.95 -10.24 -8.66
N LYS A 569 16.33 -10.91 -7.68
CA LYS A 569 16.59 -12.32 -7.39
C LYS A 569 15.67 -13.26 -8.13
N HIS A 570 14.53 -12.75 -8.60
CA HIS A 570 13.49 -13.53 -9.27
C HIS A 570 13.00 -12.85 -10.54
N TRP A 571 12.59 -13.64 -11.53
CA TRP A 571 12.28 -13.17 -12.86
C TRP A 571 11.02 -13.86 -13.40
N ALA A 572 10.05 -13.07 -13.87
CA ALA A 572 8.83 -13.52 -14.51
C ALA A 572 8.69 -12.89 -15.90
N VAL A 573 9.22 -13.54 -16.93
CA VAL A 573 9.22 -13.00 -18.30
C VAL A 573 8.15 -13.69 -19.12
N HIS A 574 7.36 -12.93 -19.88
CA HIS A 574 6.39 -13.50 -20.81
C HIS A 574 7.10 -14.36 -21.86
N PRO A 575 6.79 -15.67 -21.94
CA PRO A 575 7.41 -16.54 -22.92
C PRO A 575 6.65 -16.47 -24.26
N GLY A 576 6.83 -15.36 -24.99
CA GLY A 576 6.20 -15.19 -26.30
C GLY A 576 6.68 -16.20 -27.36
N GLY A 577 7.77 -16.92 -27.05
CA GLY A 577 8.38 -18.01 -27.79
C GLY A 577 9.78 -18.27 -27.24
N LYS A 578 10.35 -19.45 -27.47
CA LYS A 578 11.66 -19.83 -26.90
C LYS A 578 12.77 -18.80 -27.19
N ARG A 579 12.80 -18.28 -28.43
CA ARG A 579 13.80 -17.29 -28.84
C ARG A 579 13.71 -15.98 -28.05
N ILE A 580 12.50 -15.53 -27.71
CA ILE A 580 12.30 -14.32 -26.90
C ILE A 580 12.95 -14.48 -25.52
N VAL A 581 12.76 -15.64 -24.90
CA VAL A 581 13.32 -15.94 -23.56
C VAL A 581 14.85 -16.06 -23.63
N ASP A 582 15.37 -16.75 -24.65
CA ASP A 582 16.82 -16.87 -24.86
C ASP A 582 17.49 -15.50 -25.11
N ASP A 583 16.90 -14.67 -25.97
CA ASP A 583 17.44 -13.35 -26.32
C ASP A 583 17.31 -12.33 -25.16
N PHE A 584 16.25 -12.43 -24.35
CA PHE A 584 16.11 -11.66 -23.11
C PHE A 584 17.21 -12.04 -22.10
N ALA A 585 17.42 -13.34 -21.87
CA ALA A 585 18.47 -13.83 -20.97
C ALA A 585 19.86 -13.38 -21.43
N ALA A 586 20.14 -13.50 -22.73
CA ALA A 586 21.42 -13.10 -23.31
C ALA A 586 21.65 -11.58 -23.22
N ALA A 587 20.60 -10.76 -23.38
CA ALA A 587 20.72 -9.30 -23.30
C ALA A 587 21.08 -8.81 -21.89
N LEU A 588 20.57 -9.48 -20.86
CA LEU A 588 20.80 -9.15 -19.46
C LEU A 588 21.87 -10.03 -18.79
N GLU A 589 22.54 -10.87 -19.58
CA GLU A 589 23.60 -11.78 -19.11
C GLU A 589 23.14 -12.71 -17.97
N LEU A 590 21.87 -13.12 -18.03
CA LEU A 590 21.25 -14.00 -17.04
C LEU A 590 21.53 -15.47 -17.34
N ASP A 591 21.83 -16.24 -16.29
CA ASP A 591 21.78 -17.70 -16.38
C ASP A 591 20.33 -18.17 -16.62
N LYS A 592 20.17 -19.20 -17.46
CA LYS A 592 18.85 -19.76 -17.80
C LYS A 592 18.10 -20.29 -16.58
N CYS A 593 18.78 -20.69 -15.51
CA CYS A 593 18.15 -21.15 -14.28
C CYS A 593 17.28 -20.06 -13.63
N HIS A 594 17.62 -18.77 -13.77
CA HIS A 594 16.80 -17.66 -13.29
C HIS A 594 15.45 -17.58 -14.00
N LEU A 595 15.37 -18.06 -15.24
CA LEU A 595 14.16 -18.09 -16.06
C LEU A 595 13.53 -19.50 -16.12
N ALA A 596 13.92 -20.42 -15.23
CA ALA A 596 13.34 -21.77 -15.21
C ALA A 596 11.79 -21.79 -15.14
N PRO A 597 11.12 -20.95 -14.32
CA PRO A 597 9.65 -20.83 -14.35
C PRO A 597 9.11 -20.42 -15.72
N THR A 598 9.78 -19.49 -16.39
CA THR A 598 9.40 -19.01 -17.74
C THR A 598 9.48 -20.13 -18.78
N TYR A 599 10.58 -20.89 -18.79
CA TYR A 599 10.74 -22.04 -19.69
C TYR A 599 9.74 -23.16 -19.38
N GLN A 600 9.44 -23.41 -18.10
CA GLN A 600 8.51 -24.45 -17.70
C GLN A 600 7.08 -24.13 -18.16
N VAL A 601 6.65 -22.88 -18.02
CA VAL A 601 5.33 -22.44 -18.51
C VAL A 601 5.25 -22.55 -20.03
N LEU A 602 6.28 -22.08 -20.76
CA LEU A 602 6.32 -22.23 -22.22
C LEU A 602 6.20 -23.70 -22.63
N LYS A 603 6.96 -24.57 -21.98
CA LYS A 603 6.99 -26.01 -22.27
C LYS A 603 5.62 -26.66 -22.05
N ASN A 604 4.94 -26.34 -20.96
CA ASN A 604 3.72 -27.02 -20.54
C ASN A 604 2.44 -26.44 -21.14
N TYR A 605 2.42 -25.15 -21.49
CA TYR A 605 1.20 -24.44 -21.85
C TYR A 605 1.30 -23.69 -23.20
N GLY A 606 2.51 -23.50 -23.73
CA GLY A 606 2.76 -22.62 -24.86
C GLY A 606 2.53 -21.14 -24.52
N ASN A 607 2.25 -20.35 -25.55
CA ASN A 607 1.93 -18.93 -25.42
C ASN A 607 0.40 -18.73 -25.37
N MET A 608 -0.15 -18.42 -24.20
CA MET A 608 -1.58 -18.13 -24.03
C MET A 608 -1.90 -16.64 -24.15
N SER A 609 -1.03 -15.83 -24.77
CA SER A 609 -1.13 -14.36 -24.80
C SER A 609 -1.08 -13.75 -23.38
N SER A 610 -1.96 -12.79 -23.06
CA SER A 610 -1.94 -11.99 -21.82
C SER A 610 -1.86 -12.78 -20.50
N PRO A 611 -2.58 -13.90 -20.25
CA PRO A 611 -2.45 -14.66 -19.00
C PRO A 611 -1.10 -15.34 -18.82
N THR A 612 -0.31 -15.54 -19.88
CA THR A 612 0.92 -16.36 -19.79
C THR A 612 1.93 -15.80 -18.78
N VAL A 613 2.08 -14.48 -18.69
CA VAL A 613 3.00 -13.87 -17.72
C VAL A 613 2.53 -14.10 -16.28
N LEU A 614 1.21 -14.23 -16.06
CA LEU A 614 0.62 -14.52 -14.76
C LEU A 614 0.81 -15.98 -14.35
N PHE A 615 0.80 -16.91 -15.31
CA PHE A 615 1.22 -18.30 -15.06
C PHE A 615 2.69 -18.36 -14.61
N VAL A 616 3.57 -17.59 -15.28
CA VAL A 616 4.99 -17.51 -14.88
C VAL A 616 5.13 -16.89 -13.50
N LEU A 617 4.44 -15.78 -13.23
CA LEU A 617 4.50 -15.13 -11.93
C LEU A 617 3.99 -16.06 -10.82
N LYS A 618 2.89 -16.79 -11.04
CA LYS A 618 2.40 -17.80 -10.11
C LYS A 618 3.47 -18.87 -9.80
N GLU A 619 4.12 -19.42 -10.83
CA GLU A 619 5.21 -20.40 -10.67
C GLU A 619 6.44 -19.85 -9.93
N VAL A 620 6.67 -18.54 -9.98
CA VAL A 620 7.70 -17.84 -9.20
C VAL A 620 7.27 -17.74 -7.73
N LEU A 621 6.03 -17.31 -7.48
CA LEU A 621 5.49 -17.09 -6.13
C LEU A 621 5.26 -18.39 -5.36
N GLU A 622 4.81 -19.47 -6.02
CA GLU A 622 4.60 -20.77 -5.36
C GLU A 622 5.91 -21.41 -4.86
N LYS A 623 7.05 -20.99 -5.42
CA LYS A 623 8.40 -21.42 -5.00
C LYS A 623 9.02 -20.48 -3.95
N ALA A 624 8.30 -19.45 -3.53
CA ALA A 624 8.75 -18.51 -2.51
C ALA A 624 8.95 -19.21 -1.16
N LYS A 625 9.97 -18.78 -0.45
CA LYS A 625 10.32 -19.25 0.89
C LYS A 625 10.40 -18.06 1.86
N PRO A 626 10.28 -18.25 3.18
CA PRO A 626 10.36 -17.15 4.15
C PRO A 626 11.64 -16.31 4.03
N GLU A 627 12.77 -16.92 3.67
CA GLU A 627 14.04 -16.20 3.43
C GLU A 627 14.03 -15.30 2.18
N ASN A 628 12.94 -15.29 1.40
CA ASN A 628 12.78 -14.41 0.25
C ASN A 628 12.15 -13.06 0.60
N ALA A 629 11.72 -12.82 1.85
CA ALA A 629 11.22 -11.51 2.27
C ALA A 629 12.19 -10.38 1.88
N GLY A 630 11.66 -9.32 1.26
CA GLY A 630 12.42 -8.20 0.70
C GLY A 630 13.13 -8.47 -0.65
N ASN A 631 13.20 -9.72 -1.13
CA ASN A 631 13.75 -9.98 -2.47
C ASN A 631 12.84 -9.40 -3.55
N ARG A 632 13.47 -8.80 -4.57
CA ARG A 632 12.77 -8.18 -5.69
C ARG A 632 12.55 -9.16 -6.84
N ILE A 633 11.41 -8.98 -7.52
CA ILE A 633 10.97 -9.74 -8.69
C ILE A 633 10.86 -8.78 -9.88
N PHE A 634 11.49 -9.12 -11.00
CA PHE A 634 11.32 -8.41 -12.26
C PHE A 634 10.35 -9.16 -13.18
N THR A 635 9.27 -8.49 -13.57
CA THR A 635 8.29 -9.02 -14.52
C THR A 635 8.33 -8.22 -15.83
N ALA A 636 8.28 -8.90 -16.97
CA ALA A 636 8.26 -8.24 -18.27
C ALA A 636 7.36 -8.96 -19.28
N ALA A 637 6.65 -8.19 -20.11
CA ALA A 637 5.85 -8.70 -21.21
C ALA A 637 5.94 -7.80 -22.44
N PHE A 638 5.69 -8.41 -23.61
CA PHE A 638 5.89 -7.77 -24.91
C PHE A 638 4.60 -7.86 -25.73
N GLY A 639 4.18 -6.78 -26.37
CA GLY A 639 2.92 -6.72 -27.11
C GLY A 639 3.01 -5.84 -28.37
N PRO A 640 1.90 -5.68 -29.11
CA PRO A 640 1.84 -4.84 -30.30
C PRO A 640 2.37 -3.43 -30.06
N GLY A 641 3.09 -2.88 -31.04
CA GLY A 641 3.77 -1.59 -30.93
C GLY A 641 5.11 -1.51 -31.68
N LEU A 642 6.12 -2.35 -31.45
CA LEU A 642 6.37 -3.29 -30.35
C LEU A 642 6.44 -2.56 -29.00
N SER A 643 5.69 -3.03 -28.01
CA SER A 643 5.63 -2.43 -26.67
C SER A 643 6.23 -3.37 -25.63
N ILE A 644 7.12 -2.85 -24.77
CA ILE A 644 7.71 -3.55 -23.63
C ILE A 644 7.09 -2.97 -22.36
N GLU A 645 6.36 -3.80 -21.63
CA GLU A 645 5.81 -3.45 -20.31
C GLU A 645 6.57 -4.22 -19.24
N THR A 646 6.94 -3.54 -18.17
CA THR A 646 7.60 -4.17 -17.02
C THR A 646 6.94 -3.77 -15.71
N MET A 647 7.04 -4.66 -14.74
CA MET A 647 6.52 -4.50 -13.39
C MET A 647 7.57 -5.02 -12.40
N GLN A 648 7.82 -4.25 -11.35
CA GLN A 648 8.71 -4.65 -10.27
C GLN A 648 7.88 -4.93 -9.02
N LEU A 649 8.22 -6.01 -8.33
CA LEU A 649 7.55 -6.43 -7.10
C LEU A 649 8.62 -6.74 -6.04
N HIS A 650 8.23 -6.80 -4.77
CA HIS A 650 9.03 -7.43 -3.73
C HIS A 650 8.17 -8.30 -2.81
N TYR A 651 8.78 -9.34 -2.27
CA TYR A 651 8.14 -10.15 -1.23
C TYR A 651 8.00 -9.32 0.05
N VAL A 652 6.79 -9.32 0.60
CA VAL A 652 6.47 -8.73 1.91
C VAL A 652 6.93 -9.64 3.02
#